data_AF-G9WUL7-F1
#
_entry.id   AF-G9WUL7-F1
#
_cell.length_a   1.000
_cell.length_b   1.000
_cell.length_c   1.000
_cell.angle_alpha   90.00
_cell.angle_beta   90.00
_cell.angle_gamma   90.00
#
_symmetry.space_group_name_H-M   'P 1'
#
loop_
_entity.id
_entity.type
_entity.pdbx_description
1 polymer ?
#
loop_
_entity_poly.entity_id
_entity_poly.type
_entity_poly.pdbx_seq_one_letter_code
_entity_poly.pdbx_strand_id
1 'polypeptide(L)'
;MVTDCAQFIKKWVRGEVPAILVFFLAFILSASFLPSDMKFAYAREAGSIYLNGETGNDENDGMSEGNAVKTFEKAKELAGADLDIETIYINGTVDISGEISLDGTNAVLMRNPGFRDYLLRVKKGETATLKDITVDGGGLNDRLTLKSLLLVDGDLNVTDGTILENNIVLDLENWLAFGGAIYTDRDKEYKRTINMTGGIIRNNSAHQGGGIYLGRNTVLNLSGGAIEDNKAYMDRSKKSLTNAEAGGGICTYMSSTINLSGDAVISGNSATECGGGISLGSYEPYGGLKCILNMTGGVIKENKAGSAGGGIFVQTDNQKRDTDGSNIANISAGEILDNEMTGYGTSDKMFGGGGIYVNGLSQTLQGVLNLKNALITDNEALIAGGGYASCPVSTTNIFEKDGLAIYGNRAAVGQDIDIESGIFGYGAHNGFPPYTISPVMLGGTPYRWKYNNNTEVSLTRLTGVLDGSRFQTMQLHTDVTEDAQAESLATVIIKGNKSSTRGGGIGSNGGLVAGKKEITNIKVTKLWKYDDAANRPRSITVELYRKAEEDPDNPTLIGTGIMWEKDGVWELNFENLPKRDENGKLYRYTIKEQSIEGYAVLLSGNQNSGYTLTNIPETTVQVEKKWNGEKANQVEIKLLADGAEKDKAILTEDEQWTHTFSNLPRFAENDGHEIVYTVAEVALSGYTSSISGDAASGFIVTNTKTTTPPGPNPPDPNPYTPPSPVTPGRPVNPVPSTPSTPTSPNPNTPTVAGESRETPNPTEVIENDKIPTVLGESRTPAEENKRNTPTGDTSHLLLWASLLGLSILASVFYGVARTQKKRK
;
A
#
# COMPACT_ATOMS: atom_id res chain seq x y z
N MET A 1 10.57 74.91 59.95
CA MET A 1 10.46 73.47 59.66
C MET A 1 8.96 73.13 59.58
N VAL A 2 8.19 73.32 58.50
CA VAL A 2 8.44 73.31 57.04
C VAL A 2 9.21 72.08 56.61
N THR A 3 8.64 71.35 55.62
CA THR A 3 9.08 70.06 55.03
C THR A 3 9.05 68.90 56.03
N ASP A 4 8.16 67.91 55.96
CA ASP A 4 8.17 66.95 54.85
C ASP A 4 6.96 65.96 54.84
N CYS A 5 5.74 66.44 54.56
CA CYS A 5 4.61 65.53 54.23
C CYS A 5 3.74 66.04 53.06
N ALA A 6 3.99 67.28 52.63
CA ALA A 6 3.37 67.89 51.45
C ALA A 6 4.00 67.44 50.11
N GLN A 7 5.09 66.66 50.12
CA GLN A 7 5.68 66.08 48.91
C GLN A 7 5.21 64.65 48.59
N PHE A 8 4.54 63.95 49.52
CA PHE A 8 4.06 62.59 49.26
C PHE A 8 2.67 62.57 48.59
N ILE A 9 1.78 63.49 48.96
CA ILE A 9 0.41 63.56 48.42
C ILE A 9 0.35 64.35 47.08
N LYS A 10 1.38 65.14 46.76
CA LYS A 10 1.43 65.95 45.53
C LYS A 10 1.88 65.19 44.27
N LYS A 11 2.19 63.89 44.37
CA LYS A 11 2.65 63.07 43.23
C LYS A 11 1.63 62.05 42.72
N TRP A 12 0.45 61.93 43.34
CA TRP A 12 -0.59 60.98 42.92
C TRP A 12 -1.97 61.57 42.60
N VAL A 13 -2.12 62.90 42.64
CA VAL A 13 -3.36 63.58 42.23
C VAL A 13 -3.06 64.54 41.09
N ARG A 14 -2.97 63.99 39.87
CA ARG A 14 -3.17 64.73 38.62
C ARG A 14 -3.50 63.73 37.50
N GLY A 15 -4.81 63.53 37.28
CA GLY A 15 -5.35 62.97 36.03
C GLY A 15 -6.25 61.75 36.18
N GLU A 16 -7.57 61.99 36.19
CA GLU A 16 -8.60 61.13 35.58
C GLU A 16 -8.90 59.75 36.20
N VAL A 17 -9.33 59.74 37.46
CA VAL A 17 -10.05 58.59 38.07
C VAL A 17 -11.56 58.81 38.36
N PRO A 18 -12.22 59.99 38.21
CA PRO A 18 -13.66 60.05 38.48
C PRO A 18 -14.57 59.47 37.39
N ALA A 19 -14.10 59.31 36.15
CA ALA A 19 -14.97 58.97 35.02
C ALA A 19 -15.38 57.49 34.97
N ILE A 20 -14.49 56.58 35.37
CA ILE A 20 -14.74 55.13 35.28
C ILE A 20 -15.75 54.68 36.33
N LEU A 21 -15.69 55.22 37.55
CA LEU A 21 -16.67 54.88 38.60
C LEU A 21 -18.07 55.43 38.29
N VAL A 22 -18.17 56.63 37.70
CA VAL A 22 -19.46 57.22 37.28
C VAL A 22 -20.03 56.48 36.05
N PHE A 23 -19.18 55.97 35.16
CA PHE A 23 -19.59 55.19 33.99
C PHE A 23 -20.10 53.79 34.37
N PHE A 24 -19.44 53.09 35.32
CA PHE A 24 -19.94 51.81 35.83
C PHE A 24 -21.25 51.96 36.61
N LEU A 25 -21.42 53.05 37.38
CA LEU A 25 -22.71 53.32 38.05
C LEU A 25 -23.83 53.64 37.04
N ALA A 26 -23.54 54.40 35.98
CA ALA A 26 -24.49 54.71 34.92
C ALA A 26 -24.87 53.47 34.08
N PHE A 27 -23.94 52.55 33.85
CA PHE A 27 -24.17 51.30 33.12
C PHE A 27 -25.09 50.34 33.90
N ILE A 28 -24.90 50.23 35.22
CA ILE A 28 -25.76 49.43 36.12
C ILE A 28 -27.16 50.07 36.23
N LEU A 29 -27.24 51.40 36.27
CA LEU A 29 -28.52 52.13 36.26
C LEU A 29 -29.24 52.06 34.90
N SER A 30 -28.54 51.96 33.76
CA SER A 30 -29.17 51.83 32.44
C SER A 30 -29.69 50.43 32.11
N ALA A 31 -29.10 49.36 32.67
CA ALA A 31 -29.62 47.99 32.55
C ALA A 31 -30.95 47.78 33.31
N SER A 32 -31.32 48.75 34.16
CA SER A 32 -32.54 48.78 34.95
C SER A 32 -33.74 49.40 34.21
N PHE A 33 -33.54 49.96 33.01
CA PHE A 33 -34.56 50.66 32.21
C PHE A 33 -34.87 50.01 30.85
N LEU A 34 -34.51 48.74 30.65
CA LEU A 34 -35.05 47.97 29.53
C LEU A 34 -36.52 47.61 29.84
N PRO A 35 -37.47 47.86 28.92
CA PRO A 35 -38.85 47.40 29.06
C PRO A 35 -38.89 45.91 29.40
N SER A 36 -39.78 45.52 30.31
CA SER A 36 -39.96 44.13 30.79
C SER A 36 -40.03 43.11 29.64
N ASP A 37 -40.56 43.52 28.50
CA ASP A 37 -40.86 42.64 27.37
C ASP A 37 -39.60 42.29 26.55
N MET A 38 -38.51 43.08 26.63
CA MET A 38 -37.22 42.74 26.01
C MET A 38 -36.34 41.85 26.89
N LYS A 39 -36.65 41.70 28.18
CA LYS A 39 -35.97 40.74 29.07
C LYS A 39 -36.48 39.30 28.89
N PHE A 40 -37.69 39.14 28.35
CA PHE A 40 -38.31 37.82 28.11
C PHE A 40 -37.82 37.10 26.86
N ALA A 41 -37.19 37.79 25.90
CA ALA A 41 -36.66 37.17 24.68
C ALA A 41 -35.20 36.68 24.80
N TYR A 42 -34.51 36.98 25.90
CA TYR A 42 -33.07 36.70 26.08
C TYR A 42 -32.76 35.81 27.30
N ALA A 43 -33.76 35.23 27.95
CA ALA A 43 -33.58 34.40 29.14
C ALA A 43 -34.70 33.37 29.33
N ARG A 44 -35.13 32.70 28.25
CA ARG A 44 -35.63 31.32 28.44
C ARG A 44 -34.39 30.45 28.54
N GLU A 45 -34.07 29.97 29.74
CA GLU A 45 -33.25 28.77 29.84
C GLU A 45 -33.91 27.72 28.95
N ALA A 46 -33.17 27.18 27.98
CA ALA A 46 -33.66 26.10 27.14
C ALA A 46 -34.21 25.01 28.05
N GLY A 47 -35.43 24.55 27.78
CA GLY A 47 -36.07 23.52 28.58
C GLY A 47 -35.18 22.27 28.59
N SER A 48 -35.15 21.56 29.71
CA SER A 48 -34.39 20.31 29.83
C SER A 48 -35.26 19.22 30.45
N ILE A 49 -35.10 18.01 29.95
CA ILE A 49 -35.72 16.80 30.54
C ILE A 49 -34.65 15.97 31.21
N TYR A 50 -34.95 15.42 32.37
CA TYR A 50 -34.10 14.48 33.08
C TYR A 50 -34.63 13.06 32.89
N LEU A 51 -33.74 12.17 32.45
CA LEU A 51 -33.99 10.77 32.16
C LEU A 51 -33.11 9.90 33.07
N ASN A 52 -33.74 9.03 33.84
CA ASN A 52 -33.08 8.08 34.72
C ASN A 52 -33.66 6.67 34.52
N GLY A 53 -32.94 5.82 33.78
CA GLY A 53 -33.41 4.45 33.50
C GLY A 53 -33.50 3.55 34.74
N GLU A 54 -32.78 3.89 35.81
CA GLU A 54 -32.68 3.08 37.02
C GLU A 54 -33.80 3.43 38.02
N THR A 55 -33.90 4.71 38.39
CA THR A 55 -34.78 5.20 39.47
C THR A 55 -35.93 6.10 38.99
N GLY A 56 -35.95 6.49 37.70
CA GLY A 56 -37.01 7.33 37.14
C GLY A 56 -38.39 6.67 37.09
N ASN A 57 -39.42 7.49 36.86
CA ASN A 57 -40.82 7.07 36.68
C ASN A 57 -41.45 7.84 35.51
N ASP A 58 -42.09 7.16 34.56
CA ASP A 58 -42.71 7.78 33.38
C ASP A 58 -44.00 8.57 33.68
N GLU A 59 -44.50 8.48 34.92
CA GLU A 59 -45.55 9.37 35.43
C GLU A 59 -45.03 10.77 35.79
N ASN A 60 -43.70 10.95 35.86
CA ASN A 60 -43.08 12.23 36.20
C ASN A 60 -43.07 13.20 35.00
N ASP A 61 -42.89 14.49 35.28
CA ASP A 61 -42.80 15.54 34.25
C ASP A 61 -41.41 15.71 33.64
N GLY A 62 -40.38 15.09 34.23
CA GLY A 62 -39.01 15.15 33.73
C GLY A 62 -38.31 16.49 33.95
N MET A 63 -38.92 17.49 34.59
CA MET A 63 -38.39 18.87 34.62
C MET A 63 -37.30 19.11 35.67
N SER A 64 -36.94 18.08 36.46
CA SER A 64 -35.85 18.14 37.44
C SER A 64 -35.25 16.77 37.68
N GLU A 65 -34.01 16.71 38.20
CA GLU A 65 -33.33 15.44 38.50
C GLU A 65 -34.14 14.53 39.44
N GLY A 66 -34.80 15.11 40.46
CA GLY A 66 -35.62 14.37 41.41
C GLY A 66 -36.97 13.90 40.85
N ASN A 67 -37.35 14.39 39.67
CA ASN A 67 -38.58 14.04 38.96
C ASN A 67 -38.28 13.51 37.56
N ALA A 68 -37.16 12.79 37.40
CA ALA A 68 -36.75 12.24 36.11
C ALA A 68 -37.74 11.20 35.58
N VAL A 69 -37.96 11.19 34.27
CA VAL A 69 -38.68 10.11 33.58
C VAL A 69 -37.79 8.86 33.47
N LYS A 70 -38.38 7.70 33.19
CA LYS A 70 -37.68 6.42 33.19
C LYS A 70 -37.21 5.99 31.80
N THR A 71 -38.07 6.12 30.80
CA THR A 71 -37.86 5.56 29.47
C THR A 71 -37.46 6.62 28.46
N PHE A 72 -36.70 6.18 27.44
CA PHE A 72 -36.34 7.04 26.31
C PHE A 72 -37.59 7.54 25.58
N GLU A 73 -38.59 6.67 25.39
CA GLU A 73 -39.84 6.98 24.72
C GLU A 73 -40.58 8.12 25.42
N LYS A 74 -40.66 8.07 26.76
CA LYS A 74 -41.30 9.14 27.52
C LYS A 74 -40.53 10.45 27.45
N ALA A 75 -39.20 10.40 27.55
CA ALA A 75 -38.36 11.60 27.42
C ALA A 75 -38.51 12.23 26.02
N LYS A 76 -38.53 11.42 24.95
CA LYS A 76 -38.76 11.87 23.58
C LYS A 76 -40.15 12.49 23.43
N GLU A 77 -41.19 11.87 23.97
CA GLU A 77 -42.56 12.40 23.92
C GLU A 77 -42.63 13.81 24.50
N LEU A 78 -42.03 14.03 25.68
CA LEU A 78 -42.00 15.33 26.34
C LEU A 78 -41.20 16.37 25.53
N ALA A 79 -40.03 15.99 25.02
CA ALA A 79 -39.22 16.86 24.16
C ALA A 79 -39.87 17.18 22.80
N GLY A 80 -40.70 16.28 22.27
CA GLY A 80 -41.47 16.52 21.05
C GLY A 80 -42.71 17.39 21.28
N ALA A 81 -43.25 17.38 22.50
CA ALA A 81 -44.39 18.22 22.88
C ALA A 81 -43.98 19.69 23.12
N ASP A 82 -42.72 19.94 23.50
CA ASP A 82 -42.15 21.26 23.71
C ASP A 82 -40.82 21.42 22.99
N LEU A 83 -40.85 22.08 21.82
CA LEU A 83 -39.68 22.28 20.97
C LEU A 83 -38.66 23.28 21.53
N ASP A 84 -38.95 23.95 22.66
CA ASP A 84 -37.96 24.73 23.41
C ASP A 84 -37.03 23.83 24.24
N ILE A 85 -37.33 22.53 24.33
CA ILE A 85 -36.47 21.54 24.98
C ILE A 85 -35.35 21.13 24.02
N GLU A 86 -34.13 21.55 24.35
CA GLU A 86 -32.93 21.28 23.54
C GLU A 86 -32.08 20.16 24.12
N THR A 87 -32.34 19.72 25.35
CA THR A 87 -31.50 18.70 26.01
C THR A 87 -32.33 17.74 26.86
N ILE A 88 -32.01 16.45 26.72
CA ILE A 88 -32.45 15.38 27.62
C ILE A 88 -31.20 14.92 28.40
N TYR A 89 -31.09 15.33 29.66
CA TYR A 89 -30.02 14.93 30.55
C TYR A 89 -30.22 13.51 31.08
N ILE A 90 -29.22 12.67 30.91
CA ILE A 90 -29.18 11.32 31.48
C ILE A 90 -28.38 11.34 32.78
N ASN A 91 -29.05 10.99 33.88
CA ASN A 91 -28.45 10.88 35.21
C ASN A 91 -28.58 9.47 35.84
N GLY A 92 -29.02 8.50 35.05
CA GLY A 92 -29.01 7.07 35.37
C GLY A 92 -29.11 6.23 34.09
N THR A 93 -28.34 5.16 34.00
CA THR A 93 -28.17 4.35 32.78
C THR A 93 -29.51 3.92 32.18
N VAL A 94 -29.69 4.14 30.88
CA VAL A 94 -30.95 3.81 30.17
C VAL A 94 -30.76 2.56 29.33
N ASP A 95 -31.56 1.53 29.62
CA ASP A 95 -31.61 0.35 28.78
C ASP A 95 -32.41 0.64 27.50
N ILE A 96 -31.85 0.30 26.34
CA ILE A 96 -32.45 0.55 25.03
C ILE A 96 -32.58 -0.73 24.20
N SER A 97 -33.65 -0.79 23.39
CA SER A 97 -33.86 -1.79 22.35
C SER A 97 -34.79 -1.23 21.26
N GLY A 98 -34.81 -1.84 20.07
CA GLY A 98 -35.56 -1.33 18.93
C GLY A 98 -34.92 -0.09 18.31
N GLU A 99 -35.72 0.75 17.66
CA GLU A 99 -35.26 2.01 17.06
C GLU A 99 -35.23 3.13 18.10
N ILE A 100 -34.08 3.79 18.24
CA ILE A 100 -33.87 4.91 19.14
C ILE A 100 -33.52 6.13 18.28
N SER A 101 -34.48 7.05 18.17
CA SER A 101 -34.36 8.24 17.33
C SER A 101 -34.98 9.44 18.01
N LEU A 102 -34.35 10.61 17.91
CA LEU A 102 -34.87 11.89 18.38
C LEU A 102 -35.55 12.70 17.27
N ASP A 103 -35.84 12.07 16.11
CA ASP A 103 -36.62 12.71 15.06
C ASP A 103 -37.96 13.24 15.61
N GLY A 104 -38.34 14.42 15.14
CA GLY A 104 -39.46 15.21 15.65
C GLY A 104 -39.17 16.05 16.90
N THR A 105 -37.93 16.09 17.40
CA THR A 105 -37.52 16.93 18.54
C THR A 105 -36.33 17.85 18.17
N ASN A 106 -36.07 18.88 18.97
CA ASN A 106 -34.83 19.68 18.91
C ASN A 106 -33.76 19.19 19.90
N ALA A 107 -34.05 18.12 20.64
CA ALA A 107 -33.25 17.70 21.76
C ALA A 107 -32.04 16.85 21.35
N VAL A 108 -31.03 16.86 22.21
CA VAL A 108 -29.94 15.87 22.23
C VAL A 108 -29.97 15.07 23.53
N LEU A 109 -29.50 13.82 23.52
CA LEU A 109 -29.20 13.11 24.77
C LEU A 109 -27.85 13.62 25.28
N MET A 110 -27.79 14.07 26.53
CA MET A 110 -26.56 14.59 27.11
C MET A 110 -26.29 13.97 28.49
N ARG A 111 -25.02 13.68 28.77
CA ARG A 111 -24.59 13.29 30.12
C ARG A 111 -24.90 14.42 31.12
N ASN A 112 -25.64 14.10 32.18
CA ASN A 112 -25.85 15.05 33.26
C ASN A 112 -24.51 15.34 33.98
N PRO A 113 -24.21 16.61 34.32
CA PRO A 113 -23.02 16.93 35.10
C PRO A 113 -22.87 16.06 36.35
N GLY A 114 -21.68 15.48 36.53
CA GLY A 114 -21.40 14.58 37.65
C GLY A 114 -21.90 13.13 37.49
N PHE A 115 -22.69 12.79 36.47
CA PHE A 115 -23.04 11.40 36.17
C PHE A 115 -21.87 10.66 35.51
N ARG A 116 -21.44 9.54 36.09
CA ARG A 116 -20.15 8.89 35.77
C ARG A 116 -20.27 7.59 34.98
N ASP A 117 -21.47 7.02 34.86
CA ASP A 117 -21.70 5.68 34.29
C ASP A 117 -22.09 5.72 32.80
N TYR A 118 -22.43 4.59 32.19
CA TYR A 118 -22.89 4.54 30.80
C TYR A 118 -24.19 5.35 30.63
N LEU A 119 -24.35 6.06 29.50
CA LEU A 119 -25.61 6.74 29.23
C LEU A 119 -26.66 5.73 28.77
N LEU A 120 -26.30 4.89 27.81
CA LEU A 120 -27.18 3.91 27.19
C LEU A 120 -26.59 2.50 27.33
N ARG A 121 -27.46 1.49 27.43
CA ARG A 121 -27.06 0.07 27.47
C ARG A 121 -27.95 -0.78 26.56
N VAL A 122 -27.32 -1.51 25.65
CA VAL A 122 -27.98 -2.57 24.88
C VAL A 122 -27.77 -3.89 25.61
N LYS A 123 -28.83 -4.50 26.11
CA LYS A 123 -28.75 -5.76 26.86
C LYS A 123 -28.46 -6.96 25.96
N LYS A 124 -27.87 -8.00 26.54
CA LYS A 124 -27.70 -9.29 25.88
C LYS A 124 -29.01 -9.83 25.33
N GLY A 125 -29.01 -10.17 24.04
CA GLY A 125 -30.17 -10.70 23.32
C GLY A 125 -31.08 -9.62 22.74
N GLU A 126 -30.84 -8.36 23.05
CA GLU A 126 -31.54 -7.22 22.46
C GLU A 126 -30.76 -6.65 21.28
N THR A 127 -31.48 -5.95 20.41
CA THR A 127 -30.89 -5.15 19.32
C THR A 127 -31.40 -3.73 19.43
N ALA A 128 -30.49 -2.75 19.34
CA ALA A 128 -30.83 -1.34 19.26
C ALA A 128 -30.34 -0.75 17.93
N THR A 129 -31.12 0.16 17.36
CA THR A 129 -30.75 0.93 16.16
C THR A 129 -30.80 2.41 16.48
N LEU A 130 -29.64 3.07 16.46
CA LEU A 130 -29.54 4.51 16.59
C LEU A 130 -29.70 5.15 15.21
N LYS A 131 -30.55 6.19 15.15
CA LYS A 131 -30.87 6.93 13.94
C LYS A 131 -31.29 8.36 14.28
N ASP A 132 -30.82 9.36 13.55
CA ASP A 132 -31.22 10.77 13.73
C ASP A 132 -31.21 11.18 15.21
N ILE A 133 -30.08 10.93 15.88
CA ILE A 133 -29.90 11.11 17.32
C ILE A 133 -28.48 11.55 17.63
N THR A 134 -28.35 12.55 18.51
CA THR A 134 -27.07 12.88 19.13
C THR A 134 -27.05 12.36 20.56
N VAL A 135 -25.94 11.69 20.91
CA VAL A 135 -25.59 11.33 22.28
C VAL A 135 -24.26 12.02 22.63
N ASP A 136 -24.33 13.01 23.50
CA ASP A 136 -23.22 13.88 23.89
C ASP A 136 -22.76 13.58 25.32
N GLY A 137 -21.45 13.38 25.50
CA GLY A 137 -20.84 13.07 26.79
C GLY A 137 -20.60 14.27 27.72
N GLY A 138 -20.90 15.49 27.29
CA GLY A 138 -20.71 16.72 28.09
C GLY A 138 -19.26 17.17 28.20
N GLY A 139 -18.37 16.66 27.35
CA GLY A 139 -16.94 16.99 27.34
C GLY A 139 -16.20 16.46 28.57
N LEU A 140 -15.45 17.35 29.23
CA LEU A 140 -14.65 16.99 30.41
C LEU A 140 -15.49 16.65 31.64
N ASN A 141 -16.71 17.18 31.76
CA ASN A 141 -17.66 16.88 32.83
C ASN A 141 -17.00 16.77 34.23
N ASP A 142 -16.38 17.87 34.69
CA ASP A 142 -15.63 17.98 35.95
C ASP A 142 -14.53 16.91 36.17
N ARG A 143 -14.09 16.25 35.10
CA ARG A 143 -13.16 15.10 35.10
C ARG A 143 -13.69 13.91 35.88
N LEU A 144 -15.01 13.74 35.92
CA LEU A 144 -15.68 12.68 36.68
C LEU A 144 -16.15 11.50 35.81
N THR A 145 -16.25 11.67 34.49
CA THR A 145 -16.72 10.62 33.57
C THR A 145 -15.81 9.39 33.62
N LEU A 146 -16.38 8.23 34.00
CA LEU A 146 -15.66 6.96 34.11
C LEU A 146 -16.01 5.95 33.01
N LYS A 147 -17.12 6.15 32.31
CA LYS A 147 -17.69 5.17 31.38
C LYS A 147 -18.05 5.79 30.03
N SER A 148 -18.13 4.93 29.03
CA SER A 148 -18.49 5.26 27.65
C SER A 148 -19.90 5.83 27.54
N LEU A 149 -20.26 6.34 26.37
CA LEU A 149 -21.65 6.67 26.07
C LEU A 149 -22.53 5.41 26.07
N LEU A 150 -22.05 4.33 25.46
CA LEU A 150 -22.78 3.08 25.30
C LEU A 150 -22.03 1.87 25.84
N LEU A 151 -22.74 1.04 26.63
CA LEU A 151 -22.38 -0.36 26.87
C LEU A 151 -23.19 -1.26 25.93
N VAL A 152 -22.50 -2.06 25.11
CA VAL A 152 -23.13 -2.97 24.15
C VAL A 152 -22.91 -4.41 24.58
N ASP A 153 -23.92 -5.01 25.20
CA ASP A 153 -23.97 -6.44 25.51
C ASP A 153 -24.89 -7.21 24.53
N GLY A 154 -25.68 -6.52 23.70
CA GLY A 154 -26.47 -7.08 22.61
C GLY A 154 -25.88 -6.77 21.23
N ASP A 155 -26.76 -6.43 20.28
CA ASP A 155 -26.39 -5.96 18.95
C ASP A 155 -26.74 -4.47 18.77
N LEU A 156 -25.87 -3.70 18.12
CA LEU A 156 -26.05 -2.27 17.90
C LEU A 156 -25.96 -1.95 16.41
N ASN A 157 -26.95 -1.24 15.88
CA ASN A 157 -26.86 -0.62 14.56
C ASN A 157 -26.71 0.90 14.73
N VAL A 158 -25.71 1.47 14.09
CA VAL A 158 -25.47 2.92 13.99
C VAL A 158 -25.70 3.31 12.54
N THR A 159 -26.72 4.15 12.32
CA THR A 159 -27.16 4.56 11.00
C THR A 159 -27.06 6.07 10.81
N ASP A 160 -27.40 6.56 9.62
CA ASP A 160 -27.33 7.98 9.26
C ASP A 160 -28.07 8.87 10.27
N GLY A 161 -27.55 10.10 10.44
CA GLY A 161 -28.04 11.05 11.44
C GLY A 161 -27.64 10.75 12.89
N THR A 162 -26.98 9.62 13.17
CA THR A 162 -26.43 9.32 14.51
C THR A 162 -25.12 10.06 14.76
N ILE A 163 -24.98 10.69 15.92
CA ILE A 163 -23.73 11.32 16.39
C ILE A 163 -23.45 10.86 17.82
N LEU A 164 -22.27 10.28 18.05
CA LEU A 164 -21.77 9.89 19.36
C LEU A 164 -20.52 10.71 19.67
N GLU A 165 -20.60 11.67 20.60
CA GLU A 165 -19.53 12.65 20.73
C GLU A 165 -19.23 13.14 22.15
N ASN A 166 -18.08 13.81 22.26
CA ASN A 166 -17.67 14.60 23.41
C ASN A 166 -17.64 13.83 24.73
N ASN A 167 -17.43 12.51 24.72
CA ASN A 167 -17.28 11.73 25.94
C ASN A 167 -15.81 11.55 26.30
N ILE A 168 -15.34 12.29 27.31
CA ILE A 168 -13.95 12.24 27.78
C ILE A 168 -13.86 11.34 29.01
N VAL A 169 -13.56 10.06 28.81
CA VAL A 169 -13.42 9.08 29.88
C VAL A 169 -12.07 9.25 30.57
N LEU A 170 -12.10 9.51 31.87
CA LEU A 170 -10.91 9.73 32.70
C LEU A 170 -11.02 8.94 34.00
N ASP A 171 -10.35 7.79 34.07
CA ASP A 171 -10.18 7.04 35.31
C ASP A 171 -8.78 7.28 35.89
N LEU A 172 -8.67 8.33 36.72
CA LEU A 172 -7.42 8.74 37.36
C LEU A 172 -6.94 7.75 38.45
N GLU A 173 -7.78 6.79 38.87
CA GLU A 173 -7.51 5.92 40.02
C GLU A 173 -7.27 4.46 39.64
N ASN A 174 -8.08 3.90 38.75
CA ASN A 174 -8.10 2.45 38.48
C ASN A 174 -7.61 2.06 37.07
N TRP A 175 -7.23 3.03 36.25
CA TRP A 175 -6.58 2.84 34.93
C TRP A 175 -7.40 2.09 33.87
N LEU A 176 -8.66 1.75 34.15
CA LEU A 176 -9.57 1.01 33.27
C LEU A 176 -10.56 1.96 32.58
N ALA A 177 -10.08 2.67 31.56
CA ALA A 177 -10.92 3.51 30.70
C ALA A 177 -10.91 2.98 29.26
N PHE A 178 -12.02 2.36 28.86
CA PHE A 178 -12.17 1.69 27.57
C PHE A 178 -13.36 2.26 26.83
N GLY A 179 -13.19 2.58 25.54
CA GLY A 179 -14.27 3.06 24.69
C GLY A 179 -14.73 4.46 25.08
N GLY A 180 -14.38 5.49 24.32
CA GLY A 180 -14.95 6.82 24.59
C GLY A 180 -16.44 6.85 24.28
N ALA A 181 -16.84 6.42 23.09
CA ALA A 181 -18.25 6.31 22.71
C ALA A 181 -18.84 4.93 23.00
N ILE A 182 -18.24 3.87 22.44
CA ILE A 182 -18.80 2.52 22.50
C ILE A 182 -17.83 1.59 23.22
N TYR A 183 -18.35 0.83 24.19
CA TYR A 183 -17.63 -0.24 24.86
C TYR A 183 -18.40 -1.55 24.81
N THR A 184 -17.65 -2.62 24.54
CA THR A 184 -18.10 -4.01 24.71
C THR A 184 -17.19 -4.69 25.73
N ASP A 185 -17.78 -5.44 26.65
CA ASP A 185 -17.07 -6.05 27.76
C ASP A 185 -15.99 -7.05 27.35
N ARG A 186 -14.81 -6.97 27.97
CA ARG A 186 -13.62 -7.77 27.63
C ARG A 186 -13.71 -9.25 28.05
N ASP A 187 -14.53 -9.59 29.04
CA ASP A 187 -14.57 -10.92 29.65
C ASP A 187 -15.76 -11.77 29.19
N LYS A 188 -16.76 -11.17 28.53
CA LYS A 188 -17.93 -11.90 28.02
C LYS A 188 -17.59 -12.67 26.75
N GLU A 189 -17.94 -13.96 26.74
CA GLU A 189 -17.62 -14.86 25.62
C GLU A 189 -18.71 -14.92 24.55
N TYR A 190 -19.91 -14.44 24.82
CA TYR A 190 -21.00 -14.47 23.84
C TYR A 190 -20.78 -13.41 22.75
N LYS A 191 -21.26 -13.71 21.54
CA LYS A 191 -21.09 -12.85 20.39
C LYS A 191 -21.88 -11.55 20.56
N ARG A 192 -21.28 -10.43 20.14
CA ARG A 192 -21.91 -9.12 19.96
C ARG A 192 -21.62 -8.59 18.57
N THR A 193 -22.57 -7.91 17.96
CA THR A 193 -22.43 -7.34 16.62
C THR A 193 -22.71 -5.86 16.66
N ILE A 194 -21.77 -5.06 16.16
CA ILE A 194 -21.97 -3.63 15.93
C ILE A 194 -21.93 -3.42 14.42
N ASN A 195 -23.00 -2.89 13.85
CA ASN A 195 -23.08 -2.52 12.44
C ASN A 195 -23.12 -1.00 12.34
N MET A 196 -22.12 -0.41 11.70
CA MET A 196 -22.06 1.01 11.39
C MET A 196 -22.13 1.16 9.87
N THR A 197 -23.30 1.60 9.39
CA THR A 197 -23.58 1.87 7.97
C THR A 197 -23.61 3.37 7.67
N GLY A 198 -23.51 4.19 8.71
CA GLY A 198 -23.58 5.64 8.68
C GLY A 198 -23.24 6.22 10.06
N GLY A 199 -23.58 7.49 10.26
CA GLY A 199 -23.35 8.19 11.53
C GLY A 199 -21.89 8.57 11.79
N ILE A 200 -21.67 9.29 12.90
CA ILE A 200 -20.37 9.88 13.26
C ILE A 200 -20.04 9.56 14.73
N ILE A 201 -18.82 9.10 14.97
CA ILE A 201 -18.24 8.94 16.31
C ILE A 201 -17.05 9.88 16.43
N ARG A 202 -17.15 10.93 17.26
CA ARG A 202 -16.09 11.96 17.29
C ARG A 202 -15.81 12.62 18.62
N ASN A 203 -14.61 13.19 18.75
CA ASN A 203 -14.19 13.96 19.93
C ASN A 203 -14.33 13.19 21.26
N ASN A 204 -14.28 11.86 21.20
CA ASN A 204 -14.33 11.02 22.39
C ASN A 204 -12.90 10.68 22.83
N SER A 205 -12.74 10.35 24.11
CA SER A 205 -11.45 9.95 24.65
C SER A 205 -11.59 8.81 25.66
N ALA A 206 -10.62 7.90 25.61
CA ALA A 206 -10.43 6.83 26.59
C ALA A 206 -8.94 6.48 26.67
N HIS A 207 -8.54 5.51 27.50
CA HIS A 207 -7.17 5.01 27.46
C HIS A 207 -6.99 4.07 26.26
N GLN A 208 -7.95 3.19 25.99
CA GLN A 208 -7.98 2.34 24.80
C GLN A 208 -9.31 2.45 24.08
N GLY A 209 -9.25 2.56 22.75
CA GLY A 209 -10.44 2.75 21.93
C GLY A 209 -11.04 4.13 22.19
N GLY A 210 -10.33 5.19 21.80
CA GLY A 210 -10.77 6.56 22.04
C GLY A 210 -12.20 6.80 21.52
N GLY A 211 -12.55 6.23 20.36
CA GLY A 211 -13.93 6.10 19.90
C GLY A 211 -14.57 4.80 20.38
N ILE A 212 -14.05 3.66 19.93
CA ILE A 212 -14.65 2.34 20.13
C ILE A 212 -13.65 1.36 20.75
N TYR A 213 -14.10 0.64 21.78
CA TYR A 213 -13.39 -0.52 22.31
C TYR A 213 -14.19 -1.81 22.09
N LEU A 214 -13.58 -2.75 21.36
CA LEU A 214 -14.11 -4.07 21.07
C LEU A 214 -13.50 -5.12 22.01
N GLY A 215 -14.23 -5.45 23.08
CA GLY A 215 -13.95 -6.60 23.95
C GLY A 215 -14.28 -7.93 23.27
N ARG A 216 -14.16 -9.03 24.01
CA ARG A 216 -14.04 -10.39 23.47
C ARG A 216 -15.19 -10.84 22.55
N ASN A 217 -14.89 -11.55 21.47
CA ASN A 217 -15.91 -12.12 20.55
C ASN A 217 -16.92 -11.09 20.01
N THR A 218 -16.43 -9.91 19.64
CA THR A 218 -17.22 -8.82 19.06
C THR A 218 -16.91 -8.68 17.57
N VAL A 219 -17.95 -8.50 16.75
CA VAL A 219 -17.82 -8.20 15.32
C VAL A 219 -18.25 -6.76 15.09
N LEU A 220 -17.35 -5.93 14.57
CA LEU A 220 -17.66 -4.60 14.06
C LEU A 220 -17.70 -4.66 12.53
N ASN A 221 -18.87 -4.39 11.95
CA ASN A 221 -19.03 -4.18 10.51
C ASN A 221 -19.13 -2.68 10.25
N LEU A 222 -18.12 -2.11 9.63
CA LEU A 222 -18.02 -0.69 9.33
C LEU A 222 -18.01 -0.51 7.81
N SER A 223 -19.17 -0.17 7.26
CA SER A 223 -19.41 -0.08 5.80
C SER A 223 -19.73 1.33 5.31
N GLY A 224 -19.99 2.25 6.24
CA GLY A 224 -20.19 3.67 6.02
C GLY A 224 -20.10 4.44 7.34
N GLY A 225 -20.18 5.76 7.29
CA GLY A 225 -20.03 6.64 8.47
C GLY A 225 -18.55 6.96 8.79
N ALA A 226 -18.36 7.76 9.84
CA ALA A 226 -17.04 8.30 10.22
C ALA A 226 -16.70 8.06 11.69
N ILE A 227 -15.44 7.69 11.95
CA ILE A 227 -14.84 7.67 13.28
C ILE A 227 -13.69 8.67 13.26
N GLU A 228 -13.91 9.85 13.85
CA GLU A 228 -13.04 11.00 13.65
C GLU A 228 -12.61 11.71 14.93
N ASP A 229 -11.39 12.23 14.97
CA ASP A 229 -10.90 13.10 16.06
C ASP A 229 -11.01 12.51 17.47
N ASN A 230 -11.03 11.18 17.59
CA ASN A 230 -11.04 10.50 18.88
C ASN A 230 -9.61 10.30 19.40
N LYS A 231 -9.48 10.16 20.71
CA LYS A 231 -8.18 10.14 21.38
C LYS A 231 -8.00 8.98 22.36
N ALA A 232 -6.93 8.23 22.19
CA ALA A 232 -6.41 7.29 23.18
C ALA A 232 -5.28 7.98 23.99
N TYR A 233 -5.59 8.34 25.24
CA TYR A 233 -4.71 9.15 26.08
C TYR A 233 -4.90 8.88 27.56
N MET A 234 -3.80 8.90 28.31
CA MET A 234 -3.78 8.81 29.76
C MET A 234 -2.95 9.96 30.36
N ASP A 235 -3.44 10.56 31.46
CA ASP A 235 -2.70 11.61 32.17
C ASP A 235 -1.51 11.02 32.96
N ARG A 236 -0.30 11.28 32.45
CA ARG A 236 0.97 10.77 32.99
C ARG A 236 1.53 11.53 34.21
N SER A 237 0.75 12.44 34.80
CA SER A 237 1.13 13.09 36.07
C SER A 237 1.30 12.09 37.23
N LYS A 238 0.75 10.88 37.12
CA LYS A 238 0.95 9.76 38.05
C LYS A 238 2.01 8.78 37.50
N LYS A 239 3.09 8.55 38.24
CA LYS A 239 4.33 7.86 37.78
C LYS A 239 4.25 6.34 37.50
N SER A 240 3.09 5.69 37.64
CA SER A 240 2.97 4.21 37.62
C SER A 240 2.21 3.65 36.41
N LEU A 241 2.13 4.38 35.31
CA LEU A 241 1.23 4.04 34.20
C LEU A 241 1.89 3.10 33.18
N THR A 242 1.08 2.16 32.69
CA THR A 242 1.44 1.25 31.60
C THR A 242 1.39 1.98 30.25
N ASN A 243 2.15 1.51 29.26
CA ASN A 243 2.10 2.03 27.88
C ASN A 243 0.94 1.38 27.11
N ALA A 244 -0.27 1.44 27.68
CA ALA A 244 -1.42 0.71 27.18
C ALA A 244 -2.27 1.50 26.18
N GLU A 245 -1.99 2.79 25.96
CA GLU A 245 -2.83 3.68 25.14
C GLU A 245 -2.84 3.28 23.67
N ALA A 246 -3.97 2.75 23.22
CA ALA A 246 -4.08 2.10 21.92
C ALA A 246 -5.41 2.39 21.23
N GLY A 247 -5.39 2.54 19.91
CA GLY A 247 -6.60 2.69 19.11
C GLY A 247 -7.28 4.03 19.38
N GLY A 248 -6.75 5.11 18.83
CA GLY A 248 -7.37 6.43 18.96
C GLY A 248 -8.82 6.41 18.45
N GLY A 249 -9.03 5.83 17.27
CA GLY A 249 -10.36 5.51 16.76
C GLY A 249 -10.91 4.23 17.38
N ILE A 250 -10.27 3.10 17.08
CA ILE A 250 -10.76 1.75 17.43
C ILE A 250 -9.66 0.92 18.08
N CYS A 251 -9.96 0.28 19.21
CA CYS A 251 -9.12 -0.75 19.80
C CYS A 251 -9.88 -2.08 19.90
N THR A 252 -9.21 -3.18 19.54
CA THR A 252 -9.82 -4.52 19.45
C THR A 252 -9.05 -5.54 20.27
N TYR A 253 -9.78 -6.39 21.00
CA TYR A 253 -9.21 -7.41 21.89
C TYR A 253 -9.93 -8.75 21.78
N MET A 254 -9.18 -9.84 22.00
CA MET A 254 -9.65 -11.18 22.35
C MET A 254 -10.71 -11.79 21.40
N SER A 255 -10.30 -12.30 20.23
CA SER A 255 -11.21 -12.97 19.27
C SER A 255 -12.25 -12.05 18.61
N SER A 256 -11.95 -10.76 18.53
CA SER A 256 -12.82 -9.79 17.88
C SER A 256 -12.39 -9.48 16.45
N THR A 257 -13.36 -9.13 15.62
CA THR A 257 -13.17 -8.92 14.18
C THR A 257 -13.67 -7.54 13.78
N ILE A 258 -12.86 -6.81 13.02
CA ILE A 258 -13.28 -5.60 12.31
C ILE A 258 -13.40 -5.95 10.83
N ASN A 259 -14.55 -5.65 10.23
CA ASN A 259 -14.75 -5.68 8.79
C ASN A 259 -14.94 -4.23 8.33
N LEU A 260 -13.93 -3.67 7.65
CA LEU A 260 -13.95 -2.33 7.08
C LEU A 260 -14.18 -2.44 5.56
N SER A 261 -15.23 -1.78 5.07
CA SER A 261 -15.63 -1.82 3.67
C SER A 261 -16.35 -0.53 3.26
N GLY A 262 -16.81 -0.48 2.00
CA GLY A 262 -17.61 0.63 1.50
C GLY A 262 -16.87 1.97 1.55
N ASP A 263 -17.57 3.02 1.97
CA ASP A 263 -17.08 4.40 2.05
C ASP A 263 -16.79 4.85 3.49
N ALA A 264 -16.68 3.91 4.43
CA ALA A 264 -16.37 4.23 5.82
C ALA A 264 -15.03 4.96 5.99
N VAL A 265 -14.99 5.92 6.92
CA VAL A 265 -13.83 6.78 7.16
C VAL A 265 -13.37 6.67 8.62
N ILE A 266 -12.05 6.51 8.81
CA ILE A 266 -11.38 6.60 10.11
C ILE A 266 -10.30 7.67 9.99
N SER A 267 -10.55 8.86 10.56
CA SER A 267 -9.69 10.03 10.30
C SER A 267 -9.36 10.90 11.50
N GLY A 268 -8.17 11.51 11.51
CA GLY A 268 -7.79 12.50 12.53
C GLY A 268 -7.66 11.95 13.95
N ASN A 269 -7.83 10.64 14.16
CA ASN A 269 -7.75 10.05 15.48
C ASN A 269 -6.30 9.99 15.96
N SER A 270 -6.10 10.01 17.28
CA SER A 270 -4.77 10.01 17.87
C SER A 270 -4.60 9.04 19.04
N ALA A 271 -3.46 8.37 19.11
CA ALA A 271 -3.06 7.53 20.21
C ALA A 271 -1.69 7.96 20.76
N THR A 272 -1.56 7.99 22.08
CA THR A 272 -0.30 8.36 22.74
C THR A 272 0.80 7.33 22.50
N GLU A 273 0.46 6.05 22.34
CA GLU A 273 1.44 4.98 22.08
C GLU A 273 1.21 4.33 20.71
N CYS A 274 0.15 3.55 20.50
CA CYS A 274 0.01 2.80 19.25
C CYS A 274 -1.39 2.85 18.60
N GLY A 275 -1.43 2.68 17.27
CA GLY A 275 -2.68 2.56 16.51
C GLY A 275 -3.52 3.83 16.59
N GLY A 276 -3.13 4.89 15.88
CA GLY A 276 -3.89 6.14 15.89
C GLY A 276 -5.32 5.94 15.38
N GLY A 277 -5.47 5.29 14.23
CA GLY A 277 -6.76 4.87 13.68
C GLY A 277 -7.27 3.58 14.33
N ILE A 278 -6.66 2.45 13.98
CA ILE A 278 -7.05 1.11 14.44
C ILE A 278 -5.88 0.45 15.18
N SER A 279 -6.19 -0.18 16.31
CA SER A 279 -5.27 -1.07 17.02
C SER A 279 -5.88 -2.45 17.25
N LEU A 280 -5.28 -3.48 16.63
CA LEU A 280 -5.57 -4.88 16.93
C LEU A 280 -4.70 -5.30 18.11
N GLY A 281 -5.23 -5.15 19.32
CA GLY A 281 -4.52 -5.32 20.59
C GLY A 281 -3.87 -4.02 21.07
N SER A 282 -3.11 -4.12 22.15
CA SER A 282 -2.20 -3.10 22.67
C SER A 282 -0.95 -3.79 23.23
N TYR A 283 -0.06 -3.07 23.91
CA TYR A 283 1.05 -3.69 24.62
C TYR A 283 0.63 -4.55 25.83
N GLU A 284 -0.66 -4.56 26.21
CA GLU A 284 -1.17 -5.48 27.23
C GLU A 284 -1.38 -6.91 26.68
N PRO A 285 -1.03 -7.96 27.45
CA PRO A 285 -1.30 -9.35 27.08
C PRO A 285 -2.80 -9.62 26.89
N TYR A 286 -3.16 -10.40 25.86
CA TYR A 286 -4.57 -10.63 25.48
C TYR A 286 -4.97 -12.11 25.39
N GLY A 287 -4.19 -13.00 26.02
CA GLY A 287 -4.65 -14.38 26.27
C GLY A 287 -4.51 -15.39 25.12
N GLY A 288 -3.89 -15.03 23.99
CA GLY A 288 -3.74 -15.91 22.82
C GLY A 288 -4.97 -15.94 21.90
N LEU A 289 -5.91 -15.03 22.10
CA LEU A 289 -7.15 -14.95 21.33
C LEU A 289 -7.00 -13.96 20.16
N LYS A 290 -6.79 -14.51 18.96
CA LYS A 290 -6.53 -13.81 17.69
C LYS A 290 -7.62 -12.80 17.33
N CYS A 291 -7.25 -11.56 17.10
CA CYS A 291 -8.10 -10.53 16.48
C CYS A 291 -7.83 -10.44 14.97
N ILE A 292 -8.86 -10.04 14.22
CA ILE A 292 -8.79 -9.98 12.75
C ILE A 292 -9.28 -8.61 12.27
N LEU A 293 -8.54 -7.99 11.36
CA LEU A 293 -9.03 -6.92 10.51
C LEU A 293 -9.19 -7.46 9.09
N ASN A 294 -10.37 -7.29 8.51
CA ASN A 294 -10.61 -7.49 7.08
C ASN A 294 -10.96 -6.13 6.47
N MET A 295 -10.12 -5.61 5.59
CA MET A 295 -10.31 -4.34 4.91
C MET A 295 -10.49 -4.59 3.41
N THR A 296 -11.70 -4.33 2.93
CA THR A 296 -12.14 -4.51 1.53
C THR A 296 -12.68 -3.21 0.92
N GLY A 297 -12.39 -2.08 1.57
CA GLY A 297 -12.81 -0.73 1.21
C GLY A 297 -12.53 0.22 2.38
N GLY A 298 -13.09 1.43 2.31
CA GLY A 298 -12.92 2.47 3.32
C GLY A 298 -11.58 3.19 3.28
N VAL A 299 -11.48 4.24 4.09
CA VAL A 299 -10.33 5.16 4.15
C VAL A 299 -9.85 5.33 5.59
N ILE A 300 -8.56 5.12 5.83
CA ILE A 300 -7.87 5.38 7.10
C ILE A 300 -6.87 6.49 6.87
N LYS A 301 -7.15 7.71 7.34
CA LYS A 301 -6.32 8.87 7.01
C LYS A 301 -6.02 9.83 8.14
N GLU A 302 -4.88 10.51 8.06
CA GLU A 302 -4.53 11.63 8.96
C GLU A 302 -4.49 11.24 10.46
N ASN A 303 -4.42 9.94 10.77
CA ASN A 303 -4.36 9.46 12.14
C ASN A 303 -2.92 9.50 12.68
N LYS A 304 -2.77 9.64 13.99
CA LYS A 304 -1.47 9.81 14.64
C LYS A 304 -1.21 8.82 15.76
N ALA A 305 -0.02 8.24 15.80
CA ALA A 305 0.46 7.45 16.93
C ALA A 305 1.78 7.99 17.46
N GLY A 306 2.00 7.88 18.77
CA GLY A 306 3.26 8.27 19.40
C GLY A 306 4.43 7.36 19.08
N SER A 307 4.21 6.05 19.05
CA SER A 307 5.27 5.04 18.99
C SER A 307 5.17 4.11 17.79
N ALA A 308 3.97 3.65 17.43
CA ALA A 308 3.82 2.73 16.29
C ALA A 308 2.43 2.74 15.65
N GLY A 309 2.39 2.59 14.32
CA GLY A 309 1.16 2.42 13.54
C GLY A 309 0.23 3.63 13.60
N GLY A 310 0.58 4.71 12.89
CA GLY A 310 -0.26 5.91 12.84
C GLY A 310 -1.68 5.60 12.37
N GLY A 311 -1.81 4.85 11.27
CA GLY A 311 -3.09 4.33 10.77
C GLY A 311 -3.50 3.04 11.48
N ILE A 312 -2.72 1.98 11.31
CA ILE A 312 -3.04 0.63 11.79
C ILE A 312 -1.88 0.06 12.62
N PHE A 313 -2.21 -0.53 13.77
CA PHE A 313 -1.29 -1.31 14.59
C PHE A 313 -1.77 -2.77 14.69
N VAL A 314 -0.93 -3.72 14.28
CA VAL A 314 -1.21 -5.16 14.35
C VAL A 314 -0.30 -5.79 15.40
N GLN A 315 -0.87 -6.13 16.55
CA GLN A 315 -0.10 -6.71 17.65
C GLN A 315 0.09 -8.23 17.49
N THR A 316 1.22 -8.74 17.99
CA THR A 316 1.39 -10.17 18.26
C THR A 316 1.24 -10.47 19.74
N ASP A 317 1.05 -11.74 20.09
CA ASP A 317 0.95 -12.11 21.50
C ASP A 317 2.30 -11.87 22.19
N ASN A 318 2.24 -11.39 23.43
CA ASN A 318 3.41 -11.08 24.24
C ASN A 318 3.95 -12.30 25.01
N GLN A 319 3.34 -13.48 24.84
CA GLN A 319 3.74 -14.74 25.46
C GLN A 319 3.75 -15.88 24.43
N LYS A 320 4.82 -16.68 24.44
CA LYS A 320 4.90 -17.89 23.62
C LYS A 320 3.88 -18.91 24.13
N ARG A 321 2.83 -19.17 23.34
CA ARG A 321 1.78 -20.15 23.63
C ARG A 321 1.71 -21.19 22.52
N ASP A 322 1.17 -22.37 22.84
CA ASP A 322 1.01 -23.48 21.89
C ASP A 322 -0.09 -23.22 20.83
N THR A 323 -0.86 -22.14 20.99
CA THR A 323 -1.93 -21.69 20.08
C THR A 323 -1.51 -20.39 19.38
N ASP A 324 -1.59 -20.35 18.05
CA ASP A 324 -1.30 -19.18 17.21
C ASP A 324 -2.26 -18.01 17.48
N GLY A 325 -1.93 -17.20 18.49
CA GLY A 325 -2.69 -16.04 18.96
C GLY A 325 -2.33 -14.72 18.27
N SER A 326 -1.57 -14.75 17.17
CA SER A 326 -1.12 -13.54 16.49
C SER A 326 -2.25 -12.85 15.75
N ASN A 327 -2.40 -11.53 15.90
CA ASN A 327 -3.44 -10.81 15.17
C ASN A 327 -3.11 -10.72 13.68
N ILE A 328 -4.16 -10.69 12.85
CA ILE A 328 -4.04 -10.70 11.40
C ILE A 328 -4.78 -9.50 10.82
N ALA A 329 -4.11 -8.76 9.93
CA ALA A 329 -4.75 -7.79 9.06
C ALA A 329 -4.74 -8.31 7.62
N ASN A 330 -5.93 -8.50 7.05
CA ASN A 330 -6.14 -8.83 5.66
C ASN A 330 -6.65 -7.59 4.94
N ILE A 331 -5.87 -7.04 4.03
CA ILE A 331 -6.22 -5.82 3.30
C ILE A 331 -6.17 -6.11 1.81
N SER A 332 -7.32 -6.02 1.15
CA SER A 332 -7.47 -6.29 -0.29
C SER A 332 -8.11 -5.15 -1.07
N ALA A 333 -8.68 -4.14 -0.39
CA ALA A 333 -9.04 -2.88 -1.01
C ALA A 333 -9.15 -1.76 0.05
N GLY A 334 -9.05 -0.50 -0.39
CA GLY A 334 -9.19 0.71 0.44
C GLY A 334 -7.90 1.53 0.54
N GLU A 335 -7.96 2.63 1.29
CA GLU A 335 -6.91 3.66 1.30
C GLU A 335 -6.35 3.91 2.71
N ILE A 336 -5.03 4.04 2.81
CA ILE A 336 -4.29 4.35 4.05
C ILE A 336 -3.39 5.54 3.78
N LEU A 337 -3.88 6.73 4.14
CA LEU A 337 -3.36 8.00 3.63
C LEU A 337 -2.86 8.93 4.74
N ASP A 338 -1.69 9.52 4.57
CA ASP A 338 -1.24 10.67 5.38
C ASP A 338 -1.25 10.42 6.92
N ASN A 339 -1.13 9.16 7.34
CA ASN A 339 -1.03 8.81 8.75
C ASN A 339 0.40 8.99 9.25
N GLU A 340 0.56 9.23 10.55
CA GLU A 340 1.84 9.63 11.13
C GLU A 340 2.20 8.85 12.40
N MET A 341 3.40 8.27 12.42
CA MET A 341 4.09 7.87 13.64
C MET A 341 5.03 9.00 14.06
N THR A 342 4.67 9.69 15.14
CA THR A 342 5.26 10.97 15.56
C THR A 342 6.54 10.86 16.38
N GLY A 343 6.84 9.68 16.93
CA GLY A 343 8.01 9.44 17.77
C GLY A 343 7.91 9.99 19.20
N TYR A 344 6.80 10.65 19.57
CA TYR A 344 6.60 11.24 20.90
C TYR A 344 6.15 10.25 21.97
N GLY A 345 5.78 9.03 21.59
CA GLY A 345 5.39 8.00 22.53
C GLY A 345 6.58 7.43 23.30
N THR A 346 6.31 6.71 24.39
CA THR A 346 7.34 6.26 25.32
C THR A 346 7.76 4.81 25.12
N SER A 347 6.98 4.00 24.42
CA SER A 347 7.37 2.64 24.05
C SER A 347 8.49 2.61 23.00
N ASP A 348 8.98 1.39 22.71
CA ASP A 348 9.93 1.17 21.63
C ASP A 348 9.26 1.51 20.28
N LYS A 349 10.03 2.22 19.46
CA LYS A 349 9.62 2.87 18.22
C LYS A 349 10.69 2.76 17.14
N MET A 350 11.62 1.81 17.28
CA MET A 350 12.72 1.62 16.32
C MET A 350 12.21 1.36 14.89
N PHE A 351 11.09 0.64 14.78
CA PHE A 351 10.30 0.46 13.56
C PHE A 351 8.92 1.06 13.82
N GLY A 352 8.66 2.25 13.26
CA GLY A 352 7.48 3.03 13.60
C GLY A 352 6.22 2.60 12.87
N GLY A 353 6.30 2.50 11.53
CA GLY A 353 5.10 2.32 10.72
C GLY A 353 4.20 3.55 10.75
N GLY A 354 4.36 4.48 9.81
CA GLY A 354 3.48 5.64 9.70
C GLY A 354 2.05 5.24 9.33
N GLY A 355 1.92 4.50 8.23
CA GLY A 355 0.64 3.94 7.80
C GLY A 355 0.27 2.71 8.64
N ILE A 356 1.08 1.67 8.55
CA ILE A 356 0.85 0.39 9.22
C ILE A 356 2.09 0.00 10.03
N TYR A 357 1.87 -0.51 11.24
CA TYR A 357 2.88 -1.24 11.98
C TYR A 357 2.43 -2.67 12.28
N VAL A 358 3.31 -3.63 12.03
CA VAL A 358 3.07 -5.05 12.31
C VAL A 358 4.07 -5.53 13.35
N ASN A 359 3.61 -5.82 14.56
CA ASN A 359 4.48 -6.29 15.63
C ASN A 359 4.78 -7.80 15.52
N GLY A 360 5.93 -8.22 16.03
CA GLY A 360 6.34 -9.62 16.11
C GLY A 360 7.41 -9.80 17.18
N LEU A 361 7.29 -10.84 18.00
CA LEU A 361 8.23 -11.13 19.09
C LEU A 361 9.39 -12.03 18.63
N SER A 362 9.11 -12.92 17.69
CA SER A 362 10.08 -13.87 17.15
C SER A 362 9.60 -14.37 15.80
N GLN A 363 10.45 -15.08 15.05
CA GLN A 363 10.07 -15.64 13.75
C GLN A 363 8.88 -16.62 13.81
N THR A 364 8.58 -17.21 14.98
CA THR A 364 7.43 -18.11 15.16
C THR A 364 6.22 -17.44 15.80
N LEU A 365 6.31 -16.15 16.15
CA LEU A 365 5.24 -15.42 16.84
C LEU A 365 5.21 -13.98 16.30
N GLN A 366 4.42 -13.80 15.25
CA GLN A 366 4.37 -12.57 14.45
C GLN A 366 2.92 -12.21 14.19
N GLY A 367 2.55 -10.95 14.40
CA GLY A 367 1.40 -10.38 13.74
C GLY A 367 1.60 -10.49 12.24
N VAL A 368 0.51 -10.67 11.50
CA VAL A 368 0.58 -10.92 10.05
C VAL A 368 -0.20 -9.86 9.31
N LEU A 369 0.45 -9.25 8.33
CA LEU A 369 -0.18 -8.39 7.34
C LEU A 369 -0.21 -9.12 5.99
N ASN A 370 -1.42 -9.34 5.50
CA ASN A 370 -1.68 -9.87 4.17
C ASN A 370 -2.16 -8.72 3.27
N LEU A 371 -1.42 -8.45 2.19
CA LEU A 371 -1.76 -7.45 1.19
C LEU A 371 -2.07 -8.10 -0.15
N LYS A 372 -3.04 -7.52 -0.87
CA LYS A 372 -3.32 -7.83 -2.27
C LYS A 372 -3.46 -6.56 -3.08
N ASN A 373 -2.92 -6.57 -4.30
CA ASN A 373 -2.99 -5.47 -5.27
C ASN A 373 -2.69 -4.11 -4.64
N ALA A 374 -1.56 -3.99 -3.93
CA ALA A 374 -1.25 -2.78 -3.19
C ALA A 374 -0.29 -1.85 -3.95
N LEU A 375 -0.54 -0.55 -3.87
CA LEU A 375 0.39 0.50 -4.30
C LEU A 375 0.93 1.23 -3.07
N ILE A 376 2.25 1.21 -2.89
CA ILE A 376 2.94 1.86 -1.77
C ILE A 376 3.86 2.94 -2.32
N THR A 377 3.44 4.20 -2.23
CA THR A 377 4.16 5.32 -2.83
C THR A 377 4.07 6.60 -2.03
N ASP A 378 4.99 7.55 -2.26
CA ASP A 378 5.05 8.86 -1.61
C ASP A 378 5.07 8.83 -0.07
N ASN A 379 5.46 7.70 0.54
CA ASN A 379 5.61 7.60 1.98
C ASN A 379 7.01 8.04 2.42
N GLU A 380 7.14 8.47 3.67
CA GLU A 380 8.38 9.03 4.19
C GLU A 380 8.77 8.46 5.56
N ALA A 381 10.03 8.07 5.71
CA ALA A 381 10.62 7.69 6.99
C ALA A 381 11.90 8.48 7.24
N LEU A 382 12.11 8.94 8.47
CA LEU A 382 13.31 9.72 8.80
C LEU A 382 14.60 8.91 8.66
N ILE A 383 14.56 7.61 8.95
CA ILE A 383 15.75 6.74 9.03
C ILE A 383 15.83 5.81 7.82
N ALA A 384 14.90 4.87 7.66
CA ALA A 384 14.98 3.85 6.62
C ALA A 384 13.61 3.31 6.21
N GLY A 385 13.51 2.78 4.99
CA GLY A 385 12.30 2.12 4.50
C GLY A 385 11.11 3.08 4.46
N GLY A 386 11.16 4.08 3.58
CA GLY A 386 10.02 4.98 3.36
C GLY A 386 8.77 4.20 2.98
N GLY A 387 8.90 3.20 2.11
CA GLY A 387 7.81 2.27 1.76
C GLY A 387 7.62 1.17 2.80
N TYR A 388 8.65 0.33 3.00
CA TYR A 388 8.65 -0.81 3.92
C TYR A 388 9.96 -0.89 4.70
N ALA A 389 9.88 -1.09 6.02
CA ALA A 389 11.02 -1.40 6.87
C ALA A 389 10.73 -2.58 7.78
N SER A 390 11.69 -3.50 7.93
CA SER A 390 11.53 -4.68 8.78
C SER A 390 12.72 -5.03 9.66
N CYS A 391 12.43 -5.56 10.84
CA CYS A 391 13.40 -5.93 11.85
C CYS A 391 13.98 -7.35 11.67
N PRO A 392 14.94 -7.77 12.53
CA PRO A 392 15.60 -9.07 12.38
C PRO A 392 14.74 -10.31 12.64
N VAL A 393 13.59 -10.19 13.33
CA VAL A 393 12.66 -11.32 13.54
C VAL A 393 11.51 -11.38 12.53
N SER A 394 11.45 -10.41 11.61
CA SER A 394 10.41 -10.33 10.61
C SER A 394 10.52 -11.40 9.54
N THR A 395 9.42 -11.61 8.83
CA THR A 395 9.36 -12.40 7.59
C THR A 395 8.80 -11.52 6.48
N THR A 396 9.49 -11.48 5.33
CA THR A 396 9.08 -10.62 4.19
C THR A 396 8.84 -11.46 2.95
N ASN A 397 7.61 -11.46 2.44
CA ASN A 397 7.26 -12.14 1.19
C ASN A 397 6.51 -11.17 0.28
N ILE A 398 7.15 -10.75 -0.81
CA ILE A 398 6.60 -9.85 -1.81
C ILE A 398 6.62 -10.56 -3.16
N PHE A 399 5.45 -10.93 -3.66
CA PHE A 399 5.25 -11.57 -4.95
C PHE A 399 4.66 -10.59 -5.96
N GLU A 400 4.73 -10.92 -7.25
CA GLU A 400 4.10 -10.13 -8.33
C GLU A 400 2.59 -10.38 -8.40
N LYS A 401 2.17 -11.65 -8.49
CA LYS A 401 0.78 -12.01 -8.69
C LYS A 401 -0.10 -11.60 -7.53
N ASP A 402 -1.12 -10.79 -7.81
CA ASP A 402 -1.99 -10.12 -6.83
C ASP A 402 -1.18 -9.35 -5.75
N GLY A 403 0.03 -8.92 -6.09
CA GLY A 403 1.07 -8.49 -5.15
C GLY A 403 1.02 -7.03 -4.75
N LEU A 404 2.18 -6.38 -4.81
CA LEU A 404 2.26 -4.93 -4.63
C LEU A 404 3.23 -4.30 -5.61
N ALA A 405 3.14 -2.98 -5.73
CA ALA A 405 4.11 -2.08 -6.32
C ALA A 405 4.59 -1.10 -5.24
N ILE A 406 5.90 -0.86 -5.19
CA ILE A 406 6.52 -0.03 -4.15
C ILE A 406 7.63 0.85 -4.74
N TYR A 407 7.34 2.14 -4.88
CA TYR A 407 8.24 3.11 -5.52
C TYR A 407 7.94 4.54 -5.07
N GLY A 408 8.86 5.47 -5.31
CA GLY A 408 8.66 6.89 -5.02
C GLY A 408 8.61 7.22 -3.51
N ASN A 409 9.05 6.29 -2.65
CA ASN A 409 9.12 6.52 -1.22
C ASN A 409 10.43 7.20 -0.83
N ARG A 410 10.50 7.80 0.37
CA ARG A 410 11.67 8.57 0.82
C ARG A 410 12.15 8.13 2.20
N ALA A 411 13.45 7.93 2.32
CA ALA A 411 14.14 7.76 3.60
C ALA A 411 15.65 8.05 3.46
N ALA A 412 16.37 8.15 4.58
CA ALA A 412 17.82 8.37 4.54
C ALA A 412 18.58 7.19 3.90
N VAL A 413 18.10 5.96 4.11
CA VAL A 413 18.60 4.73 3.46
C VAL A 413 17.46 3.77 3.12
N GLY A 414 17.62 2.91 2.11
CA GLY A 414 16.60 1.92 1.73
C GLY A 414 15.24 2.57 1.48
N GLN A 415 15.20 3.54 0.56
CA GLN A 415 14.04 4.42 0.37
C GLN A 415 12.72 3.65 0.21
N ASP A 416 12.71 2.59 -0.59
CA ASP A 416 11.53 1.78 -0.81
C ASP A 416 11.45 0.60 0.17
N ILE A 417 12.56 -0.13 0.34
CA ILE A 417 12.62 -1.32 1.20
C ILE A 417 13.88 -1.28 2.07
N ASP A 418 13.71 -1.53 3.37
CA ASP A 418 14.79 -1.78 4.33
C ASP A 418 14.50 -3.06 5.12
N ILE A 419 15.40 -4.05 5.06
CA ILE A 419 15.33 -5.27 5.87
C ILE A 419 16.62 -5.35 6.67
N GLU A 420 16.52 -5.32 8.00
CA GLU A 420 17.68 -5.36 8.90
C GLU A 420 17.77 -6.73 9.60
N SER A 421 18.97 -7.29 9.65
CA SER A 421 19.29 -8.44 10.52
C SER A 421 20.16 -8.00 11.70
N GLY A 422 20.26 -8.82 12.74
CA GLY A 422 21.13 -8.51 13.86
C GLY A 422 20.91 -9.42 15.04
N ILE A 423 22.00 -9.73 15.75
CA ILE A 423 21.96 -10.48 17.02
C ILE A 423 22.40 -9.63 18.23
N PHE A 424 22.69 -8.35 18.01
CA PHE A 424 23.10 -7.40 19.04
C PHE A 424 22.22 -6.15 18.94
N GLY A 425 21.80 -5.61 20.08
CA GLY A 425 21.08 -4.33 20.15
C GLY A 425 19.56 -4.38 19.99
N TYR A 426 18.97 -5.50 19.53
CA TYR A 426 17.51 -5.64 19.37
C TYR A 426 16.83 -6.51 20.44
N GLY A 427 17.59 -7.04 21.41
CA GLY A 427 17.05 -7.84 22.51
C GLY A 427 16.28 -9.07 22.01
N ALA A 428 14.98 -9.15 22.33
CA ALA A 428 14.11 -10.25 21.86
C ALA A 428 13.90 -10.26 20.34
N HIS A 429 14.10 -9.12 19.68
CA HIS A 429 13.96 -8.96 18.22
C HIS A 429 15.27 -9.23 17.46
N ASN A 430 16.26 -9.85 18.10
CA ASN A 430 17.44 -10.37 17.42
C ASN A 430 17.08 -11.56 16.51
N GLY A 431 17.61 -11.61 15.29
CA GLY A 431 17.24 -12.64 14.33
C GLY A 431 17.94 -12.58 12.97
N PHE A 432 17.54 -13.53 12.12
CA PHE A 432 18.06 -13.80 10.78
C PHE A 432 16.87 -13.77 9.81
N PRO A 433 16.41 -12.58 9.39
CA PRO A 433 15.13 -12.44 8.72
C PRO A 433 15.17 -13.11 7.33
N PRO A 434 14.24 -14.03 7.04
CA PRO A 434 14.05 -14.53 5.69
C PRO A 434 13.27 -13.51 4.85
N TYR A 435 13.64 -13.41 3.59
CA TYR A 435 12.98 -12.52 2.64
C TYR A 435 12.86 -13.15 1.25
N THR A 436 11.79 -12.79 0.56
CA THR A 436 11.60 -13.02 -0.87
C THR A 436 11.00 -11.75 -1.46
N ILE A 437 11.69 -11.15 -2.43
CA ILE A 437 11.26 -9.93 -3.11
C ILE A 437 11.21 -10.25 -4.60
N SER A 438 10.07 -10.06 -5.23
CA SER A 438 9.95 -10.24 -6.67
C SER A 438 10.81 -9.21 -7.42
N PRO A 439 11.50 -9.57 -8.51
CA PRO A 439 12.18 -8.60 -9.38
C PRO A 439 11.21 -7.79 -10.25
N VAL A 440 9.98 -8.26 -10.34
CA VAL A 440 8.88 -7.68 -11.12
C VAL A 440 7.72 -7.42 -10.15
N MET A 441 7.08 -6.26 -10.21
CA MET A 441 6.00 -5.91 -9.30
C MET A 441 4.63 -6.04 -9.96
N LEU A 442 3.56 -5.73 -9.20
CA LEU A 442 2.18 -5.73 -9.67
C LEU A 442 2.05 -5.10 -11.08
N GLY A 443 1.34 -5.76 -11.99
CA GLY A 443 1.24 -5.31 -13.38
C GLY A 443 2.43 -5.72 -14.27
N GLY A 444 3.40 -6.46 -13.73
CA GLY A 444 4.44 -7.10 -14.52
C GLY A 444 5.62 -6.18 -14.86
N THR A 445 5.75 -4.99 -14.26
CA THR A 445 6.88 -4.07 -14.50
C THR A 445 8.16 -4.56 -13.81
N PRO A 446 9.32 -4.64 -14.50
CA PRO A 446 10.60 -4.94 -13.86
C PRO A 446 11.12 -3.73 -13.06
N TYR A 447 11.46 -3.93 -11.79
CA TYR A 447 11.84 -2.82 -10.90
C TYR A 447 13.34 -2.58 -10.83
N ARG A 448 14.16 -3.53 -11.29
CA ARG A 448 15.64 -3.42 -11.30
C ARG A 448 16.18 -2.81 -10.01
N TRP A 449 15.83 -3.44 -8.89
CA TRP A 449 16.19 -3.00 -7.55
C TRP A 449 17.67 -2.61 -7.44
N LYS A 450 17.95 -1.54 -6.71
CA LYS A 450 19.29 -1.01 -6.48
C LYS A 450 19.58 -0.86 -5.01
N TYR A 451 20.84 -1.07 -4.64
CA TYR A 451 21.35 -0.67 -3.33
C TYR A 451 21.49 0.85 -3.24
N ASN A 452 21.65 1.40 -2.03
CA ASN A 452 21.85 2.84 -1.81
C ASN A 452 22.98 3.50 -2.63
N ASN A 453 23.99 2.72 -3.05
CA ASN A 453 25.08 3.20 -3.90
C ASN A 453 24.75 3.18 -5.40
N ASN A 454 23.48 2.98 -5.77
CA ASN A 454 22.93 2.86 -7.13
C ASN A 454 23.41 1.64 -7.93
N THR A 455 24.09 0.68 -7.30
CA THR A 455 24.40 -0.60 -7.96
C THR A 455 23.17 -1.48 -7.99
N GLU A 456 22.90 -2.07 -9.15
CA GLU A 456 21.77 -3.00 -9.33
C GLU A 456 21.99 -4.29 -8.53
N VAL A 457 20.90 -4.76 -7.94
CA VAL A 457 20.87 -5.98 -7.15
C VAL A 457 20.77 -7.16 -8.09
N SER A 458 21.75 -8.08 -7.99
CA SER A 458 21.68 -9.38 -8.66
C SER A 458 20.38 -10.09 -8.29
N LEU A 459 19.67 -10.67 -9.26
CA LEU A 459 18.41 -11.39 -9.05
C LEU A 459 18.53 -12.52 -8.02
N THR A 460 19.70 -13.16 -7.96
CA THR A 460 20.01 -14.21 -6.96
C THR A 460 20.16 -13.70 -5.53
N ARG A 461 20.12 -12.38 -5.33
CA ARG A 461 20.13 -11.73 -4.03
C ARG A 461 18.75 -11.32 -3.57
N LEU A 462 17.70 -11.47 -4.37
CA LEU A 462 16.34 -11.05 -3.99
C LEU A 462 15.58 -12.10 -3.16
N THR A 463 16.22 -13.22 -2.86
CA THR A 463 15.69 -14.27 -1.98
C THR A 463 16.79 -14.77 -1.09
N GLY A 464 16.49 -14.95 0.19
CA GLY A 464 17.41 -15.61 1.11
C GLY A 464 17.10 -15.31 2.57
N VAL A 465 18.14 -15.44 3.38
CA VAL A 465 18.13 -15.12 4.80
C VAL A 465 19.30 -14.19 5.08
N LEU A 466 19.04 -13.03 5.70
CA LEU A 466 20.12 -12.11 6.08
C LEU A 466 20.86 -12.65 7.30
N ASP A 467 22.19 -12.57 7.25
CA ASP A 467 23.07 -13.04 8.33
C ASP A 467 23.14 -12.03 9.48
N GLY A 468 22.36 -12.28 10.53
CA GLY A 468 22.32 -11.46 11.74
C GLY A 468 23.63 -11.43 12.53
N SER A 469 24.52 -12.42 12.36
CA SER A 469 25.85 -12.40 13.02
C SER A 469 26.78 -11.34 12.44
N ARG A 470 26.48 -10.88 11.21
CA ARG A 470 27.24 -9.88 10.47
C ARG A 470 26.51 -8.55 10.32
N PHE A 471 25.32 -8.42 10.92
CA PHE A 471 24.44 -7.26 10.75
C PHE A 471 24.24 -6.95 9.25
N GLN A 472 23.77 -7.93 8.50
CA GLN A 472 23.43 -7.70 7.10
C GLN A 472 22.15 -6.88 6.97
N THR A 473 22.11 -6.03 5.96
CA THR A 473 20.91 -5.27 5.59
C THR A 473 20.59 -5.45 4.11
N MET A 474 19.33 -5.24 3.77
CA MET A 474 18.84 -5.12 2.40
C MET A 474 18.12 -3.80 2.25
N GLN A 475 18.86 -2.80 1.76
CA GLN A 475 18.38 -1.43 1.59
C GLN A 475 18.24 -1.13 0.11
N LEU A 476 17.00 -1.12 -0.36
CA LEU A 476 16.67 -1.08 -1.78
C LEU A 476 15.92 0.19 -2.16
N HIS A 477 16.14 0.61 -3.40
CA HIS A 477 15.30 1.57 -4.11
C HIS A 477 15.20 1.17 -5.58
N THR A 478 14.31 1.84 -6.32
CA THR A 478 14.17 1.69 -7.78
C THR A 478 14.21 3.07 -8.48
N ASP A 479 14.48 3.07 -9.79
CA ASP A 479 14.30 4.26 -10.64
C ASP A 479 12.84 4.44 -11.10
N VAL A 480 12.00 3.42 -10.90
CA VAL A 480 10.56 3.52 -11.21
C VAL A 480 9.98 4.65 -10.36
N THR A 481 9.32 5.60 -11.02
CA THR A 481 8.68 6.75 -10.37
C THR A 481 7.19 6.81 -10.68
N GLU A 482 6.75 6.11 -11.71
CA GLU A 482 5.37 5.95 -12.17
C GLU A 482 5.22 4.54 -12.74
N ASP A 483 4.08 3.90 -12.50
CA ASP A 483 3.76 2.58 -13.06
C ASP A 483 2.26 2.49 -13.34
N ALA A 484 1.86 2.93 -14.54
CA ALA A 484 0.45 2.99 -14.92
C ALA A 484 -0.27 1.63 -14.84
N GLN A 485 0.44 0.51 -15.07
CA GLN A 485 -0.17 -0.82 -14.96
C GLN A 485 -0.44 -1.15 -13.50
N ALA A 486 0.56 -0.99 -12.63
CA ALA A 486 0.39 -1.19 -11.19
C ALA A 486 -0.70 -0.27 -10.62
N GLU A 487 -0.69 1.02 -10.97
CA GLU A 487 -1.68 2.01 -10.56
C GLU A 487 -3.10 1.62 -10.99
N SER A 488 -3.26 1.09 -12.21
CA SER A 488 -4.58 0.63 -12.70
C SER A 488 -5.11 -0.63 -12.02
N LEU A 489 -4.21 -1.49 -11.53
CA LEU A 489 -4.54 -2.75 -10.87
C LEU A 489 -4.68 -2.61 -9.35
N ALA A 490 -4.09 -1.56 -8.78
CA ALA A 490 -4.07 -1.35 -7.34
C ALA A 490 -5.48 -1.13 -6.80
N THR A 491 -5.86 -1.95 -5.82
CA THR A 491 -7.10 -1.79 -5.04
C THR A 491 -6.81 -1.31 -3.62
N VAL A 492 -5.57 -1.47 -3.15
CA VAL A 492 -5.09 -0.96 -1.87
C VAL A 492 -4.09 0.16 -2.12
N ILE A 493 -4.32 1.33 -1.53
CA ILE A 493 -3.43 2.49 -1.66
C ILE A 493 -2.82 2.82 -0.30
N ILE A 494 -1.49 2.83 -0.20
CA ILE A 494 -0.74 3.25 1.00
C ILE A 494 0.15 4.42 0.60
N LYS A 495 -0.28 5.64 0.94
CA LYS A 495 0.31 6.86 0.37
C LYS A 495 0.46 7.99 1.39
N GLY A 496 1.54 8.76 1.27
CA GLY A 496 1.74 10.00 2.04
C GLY A 496 2.02 9.81 3.53
N ASN A 497 2.10 8.56 4.01
CA ASN A 497 2.30 8.26 5.42
C ASN A 497 3.72 8.58 5.87
N LYS A 498 3.86 8.95 7.15
CA LYS A 498 5.12 9.45 7.73
C LYS A 498 5.52 8.69 8.98
N SER A 499 6.80 8.37 9.09
CA SER A 499 7.40 7.77 10.27
C SER A 499 8.60 8.57 10.75
N SER A 500 8.60 8.95 12.03
CA SER A 500 9.75 9.60 12.68
C SER A 500 10.94 8.65 12.89
N THR A 501 10.80 7.37 12.53
CA THR A 501 11.88 6.38 12.56
C THR A 501 11.97 5.64 11.21
N ARG A 502 11.51 4.39 11.15
CA ARG A 502 11.52 3.54 9.96
C ARG A 502 10.10 3.15 9.53
N GLY A 503 9.94 2.79 8.26
CA GLY A 503 8.67 2.29 7.74
C GLY A 503 7.64 3.40 7.60
N GLY A 504 7.77 4.26 6.59
CA GLY A 504 6.81 5.35 6.37
C GLY A 504 5.42 4.80 6.05
N GLY A 505 5.34 3.97 5.01
CA GLY A 505 4.16 3.19 4.68
C GLY A 505 3.96 2.07 5.70
N ILE A 506 4.94 1.17 5.79
CA ILE A 506 4.87 -0.03 6.64
C ILE A 506 6.15 -0.20 7.46
N GLY A 507 6.02 -0.27 8.78
CA GLY A 507 7.05 -0.74 9.70
C GLY A 507 6.71 -2.14 10.21
N SER A 508 7.69 -3.02 10.39
CA SER A 508 7.39 -4.39 10.78
C SER A 508 8.44 -5.02 11.68
N ASN A 509 7.96 -5.63 12.77
CA ASN A 509 8.64 -6.71 13.47
C ASN A 509 8.01 -8.09 13.20
N GLY A 510 6.85 -8.09 12.53
CA GLY A 510 6.09 -9.28 12.19
C GLY A 510 6.22 -9.69 10.73
N GLY A 511 5.19 -10.37 10.24
CA GLY A 511 5.16 -10.99 8.93
C GLY A 511 4.42 -10.14 7.91
N LEU A 512 5.03 -9.99 6.73
CA LEU A 512 4.38 -9.44 5.54
C LEU A 512 4.25 -10.53 4.48
N VAL A 513 3.04 -10.68 3.97
CA VAL A 513 2.75 -11.47 2.77
C VAL A 513 1.97 -10.59 1.79
N ALA A 514 2.61 -10.22 0.68
CA ALA A 514 1.99 -9.47 -0.40
C ALA A 514 1.86 -10.37 -1.64
N GLY A 515 0.63 -10.60 -2.07
CA GLY A 515 0.32 -11.42 -3.23
C GLY A 515 0.42 -12.93 -3.01
N LYS A 516 0.39 -13.66 -4.12
CA LYS A 516 0.37 -15.12 -4.18
C LYS A 516 1.69 -15.68 -4.67
N LYS A 517 2.10 -16.79 -4.06
CA LYS A 517 3.29 -17.54 -4.46
C LYS A 517 3.02 -18.35 -5.74
N GLU A 518 2.99 -17.67 -6.88
CA GLU A 518 2.87 -18.28 -8.23
C GLU A 518 4.16 -18.10 -9.03
N ILE A 519 5.14 -18.95 -8.72
CA ILE A 519 6.53 -18.76 -9.14
C ILE A 519 7.09 -19.92 -9.97
N THR A 520 8.20 -19.64 -10.66
CA THR A 520 9.06 -20.60 -11.35
C THR A 520 10.54 -20.26 -11.10
N ASN A 521 11.43 -21.22 -11.36
CA ASN A 521 12.87 -21.06 -11.21
C ASN A 521 13.56 -21.42 -12.53
N ILE A 522 14.64 -20.72 -12.87
CA ILE A 522 15.42 -20.95 -14.09
C ILE A 522 16.85 -21.34 -13.72
N LYS A 523 17.18 -22.61 -13.95
CA LYS A 523 18.54 -23.13 -13.81
C LYS A 523 19.38 -22.75 -15.02
N VAL A 524 20.60 -22.28 -14.78
CA VAL A 524 21.60 -21.99 -15.81
C VAL A 524 22.89 -22.72 -15.46
N THR A 525 23.47 -23.41 -16.44
CA THR A 525 24.80 -24.02 -16.34
C THR A 525 25.73 -23.40 -17.36
N LYS A 526 27.03 -23.50 -17.12
CA LYS A 526 28.05 -22.97 -18.02
C LYS A 526 29.07 -24.04 -18.37
N LEU A 527 29.40 -24.09 -19.65
CA LEU A 527 30.42 -24.94 -20.23
C LEU A 527 31.46 -24.08 -20.96
N TRP A 528 32.72 -24.46 -20.79
CA TRP A 528 33.84 -23.90 -21.54
C TRP A 528 34.39 -25.00 -22.43
N LYS A 529 34.46 -24.76 -23.74
CA LYS A 529 34.95 -25.74 -24.72
C LYS A 529 36.12 -25.17 -25.51
N TYR A 530 37.12 -26.03 -25.76
CA TYR A 530 38.30 -25.74 -26.58
C TYR A 530 39.10 -24.52 -26.11
N ASP A 531 38.99 -24.19 -24.82
CA ASP A 531 39.62 -23.04 -24.21
C ASP A 531 40.79 -23.44 -23.31
N ASP A 532 41.56 -22.44 -22.89
CA ASP A 532 42.53 -22.58 -21.82
C ASP A 532 41.90 -22.08 -20.51
N ALA A 533 41.80 -22.96 -19.53
CA ALA A 533 41.23 -22.64 -18.23
C ALA A 533 41.94 -21.47 -17.52
N ALA A 534 43.23 -21.24 -17.82
CA ALA A 534 43.99 -20.11 -17.28
C ALA A 534 43.47 -18.74 -17.76
N ASN A 535 42.76 -18.70 -18.88
CA ASN A 535 42.23 -17.46 -19.48
C ASN A 535 40.77 -17.19 -19.09
N ARG A 536 40.12 -18.08 -18.33
CA ARG A 536 38.73 -17.90 -17.92
C ARG A 536 38.59 -16.72 -16.96
N PRO A 537 37.54 -15.91 -17.10
CA PRO A 537 37.25 -14.86 -16.13
C PRO A 537 36.86 -15.46 -14.78
N ARG A 538 37.01 -14.67 -13.70
CA ARG A 538 36.62 -15.08 -12.34
C ARG A 538 35.12 -15.33 -12.19
N SER A 539 34.31 -14.60 -12.97
CA SER A 539 32.86 -14.68 -12.97
C SER A 539 32.30 -14.27 -14.32
N ILE A 540 31.06 -14.65 -14.58
CA ILE A 540 30.29 -14.20 -15.74
C ILE A 540 28.99 -13.53 -15.27
N THR A 541 28.47 -12.61 -16.08
CA THR A 541 27.15 -12.00 -15.85
C THR A 541 26.14 -12.61 -16.81
N VAL A 542 25.06 -13.14 -16.25
CA VAL A 542 23.93 -13.70 -17.00
C VAL A 542 22.74 -12.76 -16.87
N GLU A 543 22.25 -12.27 -18.00
CA GLU A 543 21.06 -11.44 -18.12
C GLU A 543 19.83 -12.35 -18.28
N LEU A 544 18.77 -12.06 -17.53
CA LEU A 544 17.48 -12.75 -17.63
C LEU A 544 16.47 -11.85 -18.35
N TYR A 545 15.82 -12.40 -19.35
CA TYR A 545 14.88 -11.71 -20.22
C TYR A 545 13.50 -12.39 -20.20
N ARG A 546 12.44 -11.59 -20.31
CA ARG A 546 11.06 -12.05 -20.48
C ARG A 546 10.57 -11.72 -21.89
N LYS A 547 10.05 -12.72 -22.59
CA LYS A 547 9.49 -12.59 -23.95
C LYS A 547 7.98 -12.40 -23.86
N ALA A 548 7.47 -11.31 -24.43
CA ALA A 548 6.05 -11.19 -24.74
C ALA A 548 5.70 -12.08 -25.94
N GLU A 549 4.48 -12.61 -26.02
CA GLU A 549 4.10 -13.36 -27.23
C GLU A 549 3.78 -12.43 -28.40
N GLU A 550 3.31 -11.23 -28.07
CA GLU A 550 2.96 -10.17 -29.01
C GLU A 550 4.22 -9.50 -29.59
N ASP A 551 5.34 -9.58 -28.87
CA ASP A 551 6.63 -9.03 -29.27
C ASP A 551 7.81 -9.94 -28.82
N PRO A 552 8.00 -11.09 -29.49
CA PRO A 552 9.04 -12.06 -29.10
C PRO A 552 10.46 -11.60 -29.46
N ASP A 553 10.58 -10.62 -30.36
CA ASP A 553 11.85 -10.11 -30.88
C ASP A 553 12.45 -8.99 -30.01
N ASN A 554 11.64 -8.33 -29.19
CA ASN A 554 12.09 -7.31 -28.23
C ASN A 554 11.84 -7.75 -26.78
N PRO A 555 12.62 -8.72 -26.26
CA PRO A 555 12.43 -9.20 -24.89
C PRO A 555 12.75 -8.12 -23.85
N THR A 556 11.96 -8.08 -22.79
CA THR A 556 12.18 -7.18 -21.65
C THR A 556 13.28 -7.73 -20.74
N LEU A 557 14.32 -6.95 -20.47
CA LEU A 557 15.33 -7.29 -19.46
C LEU A 557 14.70 -7.24 -18.05
N ILE A 558 14.79 -8.35 -17.32
CA ILE A 558 14.30 -8.44 -15.93
C ILE A 558 15.38 -8.07 -14.93
N GLY A 559 16.63 -8.45 -15.22
CA GLY A 559 17.79 -8.18 -14.38
C GLY A 559 18.93 -9.13 -14.69
N THR A 560 19.91 -9.18 -13.80
CA THR A 560 21.15 -9.96 -14.00
C THR A 560 21.47 -10.86 -12.82
N GLY A 561 22.27 -11.89 -13.05
CA GLY A 561 22.86 -12.74 -12.03
C GLY A 561 24.34 -12.98 -12.29
N ILE A 562 25.13 -13.07 -11.21
CA ILE A 562 26.57 -13.32 -11.31
C ILE A 562 26.84 -14.80 -11.01
N MET A 563 27.51 -15.48 -11.94
CA MET A 563 27.89 -16.88 -11.80
C MET A 563 29.41 -17.00 -11.60
N TRP A 564 29.81 -17.91 -10.71
CA TRP A 564 31.19 -18.18 -10.32
C TRP A 564 31.43 -19.69 -10.40
N GLU A 565 32.69 -20.09 -10.58
CA GLU A 565 33.06 -21.50 -10.40
C GLU A 565 33.04 -21.87 -8.92
N LYS A 566 32.41 -23.02 -8.62
CA LYS A 566 32.50 -23.66 -7.32
C LYS A 566 32.73 -25.16 -7.52
N ASP A 567 33.82 -25.67 -6.97
CA ASP A 567 34.19 -27.09 -7.03
C ASP A 567 34.20 -27.67 -8.46
N GLY A 568 34.69 -26.88 -9.43
CA GLY A 568 34.75 -27.26 -10.85
C GLY A 568 33.43 -27.13 -11.61
N VAL A 569 32.39 -26.57 -10.98
CA VAL A 569 31.05 -26.46 -11.53
C VAL A 569 30.63 -25.00 -11.61
N TRP A 570 30.07 -24.62 -12.75
CA TRP A 570 29.50 -23.30 -12.98
C TRP A 570 27.98 -23.41 -13.11
N GLU A 571 27.27 -23.01 -12.07
CA GLU A 571 25.80 -23.03 -12.02
C GLU A 571 25.23 -21.78 -11.35
N LEU A 572 24.06 -21.37 -11.81
CA LEU A 572 23.27 -20.26 -11.29
C LEU A 572 21.79 -20.67 -11.32
N ASN A 573 21.01 -20.24 -10.32
CA ASN A 573 19.57 -20.43 -10.31
C ASN A 573 18.90 -19.06 -10.11
N PHE A 574 18.06 -18.65 -11.06
CA PHE A 574 17.14 -17.54 -10.85
C PHE A 574 15.90 -18.07 -10.16
N GLU A 575 15.66 -17.65 -8.93
CA GLU A 575 14.57 -18.16 -8.09
C GLU A 575 13.40 -17.18 -7.99
N ASN A 576 12.22 -17.73 -7.67
CA ASN A 576 11.00 -16.96 -7.36
C ASN A 576 10.57 -15.99 -8.47
N LEU A 577 10.78 -16.36 -9.73
CA LEU A 577 10.33 -15.57 -10.86
C LEU A 577 8.82 -15.74 -11.04
N PRO A 578 8.07 -14.69 -11.42
CA PRO A 578 6.65 -14.82 -11.72
C PRO A 578 6.38 -15.89 -12.78
N LYS A 579 5.40 -16.76 -12.55
CA LYS A 579 5.07 -17.86 -13.47
C LYS A 579 4.06 -17.46 -14.54
N ARG A 580 3.09 -16.61 -14.17
CA ARG A 580 1.97 -16.20 -15.02
C ARG A 580 1.73 -14.70 -14.90
N ASP A 581 1.24 -14.12 -15.98
CA ASP A 581 0.77 -12.74 -15.99
C ASP A 581 -0.60 -12.57 -15.32
N GLU A 582 -1.12 -11.34 -15.38
CA GLU A 582 -2.41 -11.02 -14.78
C GLU A 582 -3.59 -11.76 -15.39
N ASN A 583 -3.49 -12.14 -16.66
CA ASN A 583 -4.50 -12.90 -17.41
C ASN A 583 -4.34 -14.43 -17.24
N GLY A 584 -3.37 -14.88 -16.44
CA GLY A 584 -3.07 -16.29 -16.21
C GLY A 584 -2.25 -16.95 -17.33
N LYS A 585 -1.72 -16.19 -18.28
CA LYS A 585 -0.86 -16.68 -19.36
C LYS A 585 0.55 -16.91 -18.83
N LEU A 586 1.22 -17.98 -19.29
CA LEU A 586 2.57 -18.32 -18.81
C LEU A 586 3.60 -17.31 -19.30
N TYR A 587 4.46 -16.86 -18.39
CA TYR A 587 5.63 -16.09 -18.78
C TYR A 587 6.66 -16.99 -19.48
N ARG A 588 7.28 -16.44 -20.54
CA ARG A 588 8.37 -17.06 -21.28
C ARG A 588 9.67 -16.35 -20.96
N TYR A 589 10.65 -17.09 -20.44
CA TYR A 589 11.96 -16.53 -20.10
C TYR A 589 13.02 -17.00 -21.08
N THR A 590 14.06 -16.19 -21.25
CA THR A 590 15.30 -16.57 -21.92
C THR A 590 16.47 -15.90 -21.21
N ILE A 591 17.69 -16.29 -21.54
CA ILE A 591 18.89 -15.72 -20.94
C ILE A 591 19.86 -15.26 -22.01
N LYS A 592 20.78 -14.40 -21.62
CA LYS A 592 21.93 -13.99 -22.42
C LYS A 592 23.14 -13.86 -21.50
N GLU A 593 24.30 -14.25 -21.97
CA GLU A 593 25.56 -13.91 -21.30
C GLU A 593 26.06 -12.56 -21.80
N GLN A 594 26.55 -11.72 -20.89
CA GLN A 594 27.28 -10.52 -21.29
C GLN A 594 28.59 -10.92 -21.97
N SER A 595 28.88 -10.32 -23.13
CA SER A 595 30.04 -10.64 -23.95
C SER A 595 31.33 -10.68 -23.14
N ILE A 596 32.12 -11.73 -23.36
CA ILE A 596 33.42 -11.95 -22.75
C ILE A 596 34.43 -11.88 -23.88
N GLU A 597 35.42 -10.99 -23.75
CA GLU A 597 36.47 -10.82 -24.76
C GLU A 597 37.14 -12.16 -25.07
N GLY A 598 37.27 -12.49 -26.36
CA GLY A 598 37.89 -13.71 -26.83
C GLY A 598 36.96 -14.92 -26.90
N TYR A 599 35.67 -14.78 -26.59
CA TYR A 599 34.72 -15.90 -26.59
C TYR A 599 33.40 -15.61 -27.32
N ALA A 600 33.01 -16.56 -28.17
CA ALA A 600 31.67 -16.66 -28.73
C ALA A 600 30.81 -17.53 -27.80
N VAL A 601 29.55 -17.10 -27.60
CA VAL A 601 28.60 -17.77 -26.70
C VAL A 601 27.54 -18.52 -27.52
N LEU A 602 27.34 -19.79 -27.20
CA LEU A 602 26.23 -20.59 -27.71
C LEU A 602 25.24 -20.86 -26.56
N LEU A 603 23.95 -20.68 -26.84
CA LEU A 603 22.88 -20.94 -25.89
C LEU A 603 22.12 -22.21 -26.30
N SER A 604 21.95 -23.13 -25.37
CA SER A 604 21.10 -24.32 -25.55
C SER A 604 20.18 -24.54 -24.34
N GLY A 605 19.21 -25.43 -24.50
CA GLY A 605 18.21 -25.72 -23.47
C GLY A 605 16.97 -24.82 -23.55
N ASN A 606 16.15 -24.83 -22.50
CA ASN A 606 14.92 -24.06 -22.40
C ASN A 606 14.53 -23.85 -20.93
N GLN A 607 13.56 -22.96 -20.67
CA GLN A 607 13.13 -22.62 -19.31
C GLN A 607 12.67 -23.81 -18.45
N ASN A 608 12.19 -24.91 -19.03
CA ASN A 608 11.68 -26.06 -18.27
C ASN A 608 12.83 -27.02 -17.87
N SER A 609 13.80 -27.23 -18.77
CA SER A 609 14.95 -28.11 -18.51
C SER A 609 16.18 -27.38 -17.95
N GLY A 610 16.16 -26.04 -17.97
CA GLY A 610 17.32 -25.20 -17.74
C GLY A 610 18.05 -24.84 -19.04
N TYR A 611 18.88 -23.79 -18.95
CA TYR A 611 19.73 -23.31 -20.02
C TYR A 611 21.20 -23.68 -19.79
N THR A 612 21.93 -23.91 -20.88
CA THR A 612 23.39 -24.07 -20.87
C THR A 612 24.02 -23.01 -21.75
N LEU A 613 24.95 -22.25 -21.19
CA LEU A 613 25.82 -21.33 -21.90
C LEU A 613 27.12 -22.06 -22.25
N THR A 614 27.49 -22.14 -23.52
CA THR A 614 28.76 -22.73 -23.97
C THR A 614 29.65 -21.64 -24.54
N ASN A 615 30.81 -21.41 -23.94
CA ASN A 615 31.82 -20.50 -24.50
C ASN A 615 32.87 -21.25 -25.27
N ILE A 616 33.15 -20.74 -26.45
CA ILE A 616 34.16 -21.22 -27.40
C ILE A 616 35.02 -20.03 -27.79
N PRO A 617 36.35 -20.16 -27.92
CA PRO A 617 37.20 -19.09 -28.43
C PRO A 617 36.63 -18.46 -29.70
N GLU A 618 36.63 -17.13 -29.80
CA GLU A 618 36.04 -16.44 -30.94
C GLU A 618 37.05 -16.17 -32.07
N THR A 619 36.51 -15.80 -33.23
CA THR A 619 37.22 -15.23 -34.37
C THR A 619 36.35 -14.13 -35.01
N THR A 620 36.93 -13.38 -35.94
CA THR A 620 36.22 -12.37 -36.74
C THR A 620 36.50 -12.58 -38.22
N VAL A 621 35.58 -12.17 -39.08
CA VAL A 621 35.73 -12.25 -40.55
C VAL A 621 35.45 -10.88 -41.14
N GLN A 622 36.48 -10.28 -41.74
CA GLN A 622 36.38 -8.99 -42.40
C GLN A 622 36.06 -9.17 -43.89
N VAL A 623 35.25 -8.27 -44.45
CA VAL A 623 34.91 -8.25 -45.87
C VAL A 623 35.05 -6.84 -46.42
N GLU A 624 35.75 -6.72 -47.55
CA GLU A 624 35.85 -5.51 -48.37
C GLU A 624 35.22 -5.77 -49.73
N LYS A 625 34.39 -4.84 -50.20
CA LYS A 625 33.77 -4.88 -51.52
C LYS A 625 34.49 -3.93 -52.49
N LYS A 626 34.92 -4.47 -53.63
CA LYS A 626 35.52 -3.73 -54.75
C LYS A 626 34.65 -3.79 -55.99
N TRP A 627 34.75 -2.72 -56.78
CA TRP A 627 34.01 -2.56 -58.02
C TRP A 627 34.98 -2.28 -59.18
N ASN A 628 34.79 -2.98 -60.29
CA ASN A 628 35.44 -2.73 -61.56
C ASN A 628 34.38 -2.36 -62.60
N GLY A 629 34.13 -1.06 -62.73
CA GLY A 629 33.02 -0.48 -63.49
C GLY A 629 32.09 0.34 -62.60
N GLU A 630 30.86 0.56 -63.05
CA GLU A 630 29.84 1.23 -62.25
C GLU A 630 29.52 0.42 -60.98
N LYS A 631 29.26 1.12 -59.87
CA LYS A 631 28.86 0.50 -58.61
C LYS A 631 27.35 0.28 -58.59
N ALA A 632 26.88 -0.83 -58.01
CA ALA A 632 25.47 -0.95 -57.63
C ALA A 632 25.20 -0.17 -56.33
N ASN A 633 23.93 0.02 -55.97
CA ASN A 633 23.55 0.74 -54.74
C ASN A 633 23.89 -0.04 -53.47
N GLN A 634 23.79 -1.37 -53.52
CA GLN A 634 24.09 -2.26 -52.40
C GLN A 634 24.48 -3.65 -52.90
N VAL A 635 25.17 -4.43 -52.07
CA VAL A 635 25.38 -5.87 -52.29
C VAL A 635 25.05 -6.64 -51.02
N GLU A 636 24.55 -7.86 -51.14
CA GLU A 636 24.35 -8.76 -49.99
C GLU A 636 25.46 -9.82 -49.97
N ILE A 637 26.23 -9.84 -48.90
CA ILE A 637 27.28 -10.83 -48.62
C ILE A 637 26.78 -11.80 -47.56
N LYS A 638 26.85 -13.08 -47.85
CA LYS A 638 26.54 -14.18 -46.94
C LYS A 638 27.84 -14.71 -46.33
N LEU A 639 27.86 -14.87 -45.01
CA LEU A 639 28.89 -15.60 -44.28
C LEU A 639 28.50 -17.08 -44.23
N LEU A 640 29.43 -17.96 -44.57
CA LEU A 640 29.26 -19.41 -44.46
C LEU A 640 30.25 -19.97 -43.43
N ALA A 641 29.76 -20.84 -42.55
CA ALA A 641 30.54 -21.65 -41.62
C ALA A 641 30.47 -23.11 -42.09
N ASP A 642 31.60 -23.71 -42.46
CA ASP A 642 31.70 -25.07 -42.99
C ASP A 642 30.73 -25.33 -44.17
N GLY A 643 30.58 -24.31 -45.03
CA GLY A 643 29.71 -24.35 -46.21
C GLY A 643 28.22 -24.13 -45.93
N ALA A 644 27.80 -23.97 -44.67
CA ALA A 644 26.43 -23.60 -44.31
C ALA A 644 26.31 -22.09 -44.06
N GLU A 645 25.25 -21.46 -44.58
CA GLU A 645 24.96 -20.04 -44.34
C GLU A 645 24.75 -19.78 -42.84
N LYS A 646 25.52 -18.84 -42.29
CA LYS A 646 25.55 -18.50 -40.86
C LYS A 646 24.97 -17.13 -40.56
N ASP A 647 25.32 -16.15 -41.40
CA ASP A 647 24.90 -14.76 -41.25
C ASP A 647 24.98 -14.05 -42.62
N LYS A 648 24.52 -12.81 -42.69
CA LYS A 648 24.62 -11.97 -43.89
C LYS A 648 24.72 -10.49 -43.56
N ALA A 649 25.35 -9.75 -44.45
CA ALA A 649 25.49 -8.30 -44.37
C ALA A 649 25.14 -7.65 -45.71
N ILE A 650 24.47 -6.51 -45.65
CA ILE A 650 24.29 -5.63 -46.81
C ILE A 650 25.41 -4.60 -46.74
N LEU A 651 26.18 -4.46 -47.82
CA LEU A 651 27.24 -3.46 -47.92
C LEU A 651 26.78 -2.37 -48.88
N THR A 652 26.95 -1.13 -48.46
CA THR A 652 26.60 0.08 -49.22
C THR A 652 27.81 1.02 -49.35
N GLU A 653 27.66 2.08 -50.17
CA GLU A 653 28.71 3.11 -50.27
C GLU A 653 28.87 3.91 -48.99
N ASP A 654 27.78 4.14 -48.24
CA ASP A 654 27.80 4.85 -46.96
C ASP A 654 28.61 4.11 -45.89
N GLU A 655 28.64 2.77 -45.94
CA GLU A 655 29.45 1.90 -45.08
C GLU A 655 30.85 1.64 -45.64
N GLN A 656 31.27 2.47 -46.61
CA GLN A 656 32.56 2.37 -47.29
C GLN A 656 32.83 1.00 -47.90
N TRP A 657 31.77 0.26 -48.26
CA TRP A 657 31.88 -1.07 -48.85
C TRP A 657 32.65 -2.07 -47.96
N THR A 658 32.58 -1.94 -46.63
CA THR A 658 33.24 -2.85 -45.68
C THR A 658 32.27 -3.41 -44.64
N HIS A 659 32.57 -4.60 -44.14
CA HIS A 659 31.84 -5.20 -43.02
C HIS A 659 32.75 -6.11 -42.20
N THR A 660 32.45 -6.29 -40.90
CA THR A 660 33.14 -7.26 -40.04
C THR A 660 32.11 -8.11 -39.32
N PHE A 661 32.12 -9.41 -39.58
CA PHE A 661 31.38 -10.39 -38.80
C PHE A 661 32.19 -10.71 -37.52
N SER A 662 31.60 -10.46 -36.36
CA SER A 662 32.22 -10.65 -35.04
C SER A 662 31.49 -11.69 -34.19
N ASN A 663 32.04 -12.06 -33.03
CA ASN A 663 31.48 -13.06 -32.10
C ASN A 663 31.27 -14.44 -32.78
N LEU A 664 32.16 -14.82 -33.71
CA LEU A 664 32.07 -16.08 -34.42
C LEU A 664 32.83 -17.17 -33.65
N PRO A 665 32.25 -18.35 -33.36
CA PRO A 665 33.00 -19.43 -32.73
C PRO A 665 34.15 -19.90 -33.64
N ARG A 666 35.35 -20.02 -33.10
CA ARG A 666 36.52 -20.52 -33.84
C ARG A 666 36.45 -22.02 -34.08
N PHE A 667 35.84 -22.77 -33.16
CA PHE A 667 35.74 -24.23 -33.20
C PHE A 667 34.29 -24.69 -33.21
N ALA A 668 34.00 -25.77 -33.92
CA ALA A 668 32.67 -26.37 -33.94
C ALA A 668 32.34 -26.99 -32.58
N GLU A 669 31.13 -26.72 -32.06
CA GLU A 669 30.74 -27.09 -30.70
C GLU A 669 30.78 -28.61 -30.43
N ASN A 670 30.49 -29.43 -31.45
CA ASN A 670 30.22 -30.86 -31.27
C ASN A 670 31.48 -31.73 -31.29
N ASP A 671 32.48 -31.37 -32.09
CA ASP A 671 33.66 -32.20 -32.38
C ASP A 671 34.99 -31.43 -32.31
N GLY A 672 34.96 -30.09 -32.21
CA GLY A 672 36.13 -29.26 -31.94
C GLY A 672 37.04 -28.98 -33.12
N HIS A 673 36.62 -29.31 -34.35
CA HIS A 673 37.39 -28.87 -35.52
C HIS A 673 37.30 -27.34 -35.68
N GLU A 674 38.34 -26.74 -36.25
CA GLU A 674 38.35 -25.30 -36.55
C GLU A 674 37.40 -25.03 -37.71
N ILE A 675 36.46 -24.09 -37.50
CA ILE A 675 35.42 -23.77 -38.48
C ILE A 675 36.04 -23.04 -39.67
N VAL A 676 35.74 -23.52 -40.87
CA VAL A 676 36.17 -22.86 -42.11
C VAL A 676 35.15 -21.81 -42.49
N TYR A 677 35.46 -20.55 -42.20
CA TYR A 677 34.65 -19.42 -42.63
C TYR A 677 34.96 -19.00 -44.06
N THR A 678 33.90 -18.85 -44.87
CA THR A 678 33.97 -18.33 -46.24
C THR A 678 32.84 -17.33 -46.47
N VAL A 679 32.92 -16.56 -47.56
CA VAL A 679 31.84 -15.64 -47.95
C VAL A 679 31.33 -15.95 -49.34
N ALA A 680 30.05 -15.68 -49.57
CA ALA A 680 29.41 -15.73 -50.87
C ALA A 680 28.64 -14.43 -51.11
N GLU A 681 28.57 -13.98 -52.35
CA GLU A 681 27.74 -12.82 -52.72
C GLU A 681 26.43 -13.29 -53.35
N VAL A 682 25.32 -12.64 -52.99
CA VAL A 682 24.06 -12.79 -53.73
C VAL A 682 24.22 -12.18 -55.12
N ALA A 683 24.02 -13.01 -56.15
CA ALA A 683 24.30 -12.65 -57.54
C ALA A 683 23.62 -11.33 -57.96
N LEU A 684 24.41 -10.42 -58.52
CA LEU A 684 23.93 -9.14 -59.05
C LEU A 684 23.82 -9.20 -60.58
N SER A 685 22.65 -8.86 -61.10
CA SER A 685 22.41 -8.83 -62.54
C SER A 685 23.35 -7.85 -63.25
N GLY A 686 23.96 -8.28 -64.34
CA GLY A 686 24.90 -7.46 -65.12
C GLY A 686 26.32 -7.38 -64.54
N TYR A 687 26.66 -8.19 -63.54
CA TYR A 687 28.00 -8.29 -62.97
C TYR A 687 28.53 -9.72 -62.95
N THR A 688 29.86 -9.86 -62.99
CA THR A 688 30.58 -11.09 -62.66
C THR A 688 31.33 -10.88 -61.35
N SER A 689 31.16 -11.79 -60.38
CA SER A 689 31.74 -11.70 -59.03
C SER A 689 32.96 -12.61 -58.88
N SER A 690 34.00 -12.14 -58.19
CA SER A 690 35.17 -12.92 -57.78
C SER A 690 35.53 -12.62 -56.33
N ILE A 691 35.82 -13.66 -55.55
CA ILE A 691 36.15 -13.56 -54.12
C ILE A 691 37.60 -14.02 -53.93
N SER A 692 38.37 -13.24 -53.17
CA SER A 692 39.77 -13.54 -52.82
C SER A 692 40.03 -13.24 -51.34
N GLY A 693 41.13 -13.74 -50.80
CA GLY A 693 41.44 -13.64 -49.35
C GLY A 693 40.92 -14.85 -48.56
N ASP A 694 41.04 -14.76 -47.24
CA ASP A 694 40.64 -15.80 -46.29
C ASP A 694 40.10 -15.19 -44.98
N ALA A 695 39.58 -16.03 -44.09
CA ALA A 695 39.00 -15.57 -42.82
C ALA A 695 40.01 -14.84 -41.91
N ALA A 696 41.31 -15.21 -41.97
CA ALA A 696 42.34 -14.64 -41.10
C ALA A 696 42.83 -13.27 -41.57
N SER A 697 42.89 -13.05 -42.89
CA SER A 697 43.36 -11.81 -43.52
C SER A 697 42.24 -10.90 -44.05
N GLY A 698 41.01 -11.42 -44.12
CA GLY A 698 39.84 -10.76 -44.69
C GLY A 698 39.55 -11.18 -46.13
N PHE A 699 38.28 -11.08 -46.53
CA PHE A 699 37.82 -11.37 -47.90
C PHE A 699 37.67 -10.08 -48.72
N ILE A 700 38.09 -10.12 -49.98
CA ILE A 700 37.82 -9.08 -50.97
C ILE A 700 36.88 -9.64 -52.03
N VAL A 701 35.66 -9.11 -52.09
CA VAL A 701 34.65 -9.44 -53.11
C VAL A 701 34.75 -8.39 -54.21
N THR A 702 35.01 -8.78 -55.46
CA THR A 702 35.13 -7.85 -56.59
C THR A 702 34.03 -8.11 -57.62
N ASN A 703 33.21 -7.10 -57.91
CA ASN A 703 32.26 -7.14 -59.04
C ASN A 703 32.80 -6.42 -60.26
N THR A 704 32.78 -7.10 -61.41
CA THR A 704 33.09 -6.51 -62.72
C THR A 704 31.83 -6.41 -63.57
N LYS A 705 31.53 -5.22 -64.10
CA LYS A 705 30.33 -5.00 -64.94
C LYS A 705 30.44 -5.79 -66.24
N THR A 706 29.47 -6.65 -66.52
CA THR A 706 29.46 -7.51 -67.70
C THR A 706 29.09 -6.68 -68.94
N THR A 707 30.02 -6.51 -69.87
CA THR A 707 29.76 -5.90 -71.18
C THR A 707 29.36 -6.99 -72.18
N THR A 708 28.11 -7.01 -72.63
CA THR A 708 27.71 -7.86 -73.76
C THR A 708 28.34 -7.33 -75.05
N PRO A 709 29.07 -8.13 -75.86
CA PRO A 709 29.51 -7.70 -77.19
C PRO A 709 28.28 -7.61 -78.13
N PRO A 710 28.23 -6.65 -79.07
CA PRO A 710 27.18 -6.63 -80.09
C PRO A 710 27.30 -7.87 -80.99
N GLY A 711 26.18 -8.60 -81.16
CA GLY A 711 26.11 -9.75 -82.06
C GLY A 711 26.33 -9.39 -83.54
N PRO A 712 26.79 -10.33 -84.38
CA PRO A 712 27.06 -10.08 -85.79
C PRO A 712 25.76 -9.97 -86.61
N ASN A 713 25.71 -8.99 -87.52
CA ASN A 713 24.65 -8.79 -88.51
C ASN A 713 24.77 -9.78 -89.71
N PRO A 714 23.74 -9.93 -90.56
CA PRO A 714 23.34 -11.19 -91.22
C PRO A 714 24.04 -11.48 -92.57
N PRO A 715 24.00 -12.72 -93.10
CA PRO A 715 24.43 -13.03 -94.47
C PRO A 715 23.26 -13.04 -95.49
N ASP A 716 23.55 -12.57 -96.70
CA ASP A 716 22.71 -12.66 -97.93
C ASP A 716 23.32 -13.72 -98.89
N PRO A 717 22.70 -14.15 -100.02
CA PRO A 717 21.93 -15.40 -100.14
C PRO A 717 22.46 -16.38 -101.23
N ASN A 718 22.56 -17.68 -100.88
CA ASN A 718 22.38 -18.93 -101.71
C ASN A 718 23.03 -19.09 -103.11
N PRO A 719 23.00 -20.28 -103.78
CA PRO A 719 22.83 -21.68 -103.34
C PRO A 719 23.93 -22.64 -103.87
N TYR A 720 24.06 -23.86 -103.33
CA TYR A 720 24.21 -25.12 -104.10
C TYR A 720 24.22 -26.34 -103.14
N THR A 721 23.39 -27.34 -103.46
CA THR A 721 23.13 -28.63 -102.76
C THR A 721 23.45 -29.83 -103.70
N PRO A 722 23.28 -31.11 -103.30
CA PRO A 722 24.08 -32.04 -102.46
C PRO A 722 24.50 -33.31 -103.30
N PRO A 723 24.98 -34.48 -102.74
CA PRO A 723 24.18 -35.45 -101.95
C PRO A 723 24.93 -36.24 -100.81
N SER A 724 24.13 -36.89 -99.94
CA SER A 724 24.43 -37.85 -98.84
C SER A 724 24.95 -39.24 -99.33
N PRO A 725 25.19 -40.34 -98.54
CA PRO A 725 24.83 -40.72 -97.13
C PRO A 725 26.03 -41.31 -96.31
N VAL A 726 25.97 -41.76 -95.03
CA VAL A 726 25.34 -42.97 -94.45
C VAL A 726 25.34 -42.92 -92.90
N THR A 727 24.26 -43.39 -92.26
CA THR A 727 24.13 -43.76 -90.82
C THR A 727 24.14 -45.29 -90.67
N PRO A 728 24.60 -45.89 -89.55
CA PRO A 728 23.66 -46.34 -88.49
C PRO A 728 24.31 -46.32 -87.07
N GLY A 729 23.61 -46.33 -85.92
CA GLY A 729 22.19 -46.49 -85.61
C GLY A 729 21.93 -46.33 -84.11
N ARG A 730 20.65 -46.16 -83.75
CA ARG A 730 20.07 -46.20 -82.39
C ARG A 730 19.41 -47.59 -82.18
N PRO A 731 19.09 -48.03 -80.96
CA PRO A 731 17.72 -47.84 -80.45
C PRO A 731 17.65 -47.64 -78.90
N VAL A 732 16.58 -47.28 -78.17
CA VAL A 732 15.30 -46.55 -78.31
C VAL A 732 14.69 -46.51 -76.87
N ASN A 733 14.03 -45.40 -76.48
CA ASN A 733 13.22 -45.23 -75.23
C ASN A 733 11.89 -46.03 -75.28
N PRO A 734 11.08 -46.07 -74.19
CA PRO A 734 9.91 -45.20 -74.19
C PRO A 734 9.53 -44.57 -72.82
N VAL A 735 8.59 -43.63 -72.90
CA VAL A 735 8.08 -42.68 -71.89
C VAL A 735 6.65 -43.14 -71.40
N PRO A 736 5.73 -42.31 -70.84
CA PRO A 736 5.22 -42.26 -69.44
C PRO A 736 3.74 -42.66 -69.24
N SER A 737 3.21 -42.57 -68.00
CA SER A 737 1.78 -42.28 -67.73
C SER A 737 1.49 -41.74 -66.30
N THR A 738 0.66 -40.68 -66.22
CA THR A 738 -0.11 -40.13 -65.08
C THR A 738 -1.49 -40.84 -64.94
N PRO A 739 -2.49 -40.42 -64.13
CA PRO A 739 -2.64 -39.97 -62.71
C PRO A 739 -3.69 -40.84 -61.92
N SER A 740 -4.01 -40.55 -60.64
CA SER A 740 -5.37 -40.69 -59.99
C SER A 740 -5.38 -40.51 -58.44
N THR A 741 -6.20 -39.58 -57.91
CA THR A 741 -6.98 -39.63 -56.64
C THR A 741 -8.40 -40.20 -56.92
N PRO A 742 -9.36 -40.48 -55.99
CA PRO A 742 -9.55 -40.21 -54.53
C PRO A 742 -9.94 -41.49 -53.70
N THR A 743 -10.20 -41.51 -52.38
CA THR A 743 -11.48 -41.24 -51.66
C THR A 743 -11.37 -41.57 -50.14
N SER A 744 -12.11 -40.82 -49.30
CA SER A 744 -12.44 -40.95 -47.84
C SER A 744 -13.24 -42.24 -47.48
N PRO A 745 -13.72 -42.60 -46.24
CA PRO A 745 -13.90 -41.82 -44.98
C PRO A 745 -13.68 -42.49 -43.58
N ASN A 746 -13.62 -41.63 -42.53
CA ASN A 746 -14.15 -41.61 -41.11
C ASN A 746 -14.79 -42.89 -40.46
N PRO A 747 -15.24 -42.93 -39.16
CA PRO A 747 -15.01 -42.13 -37.91
C PRO A 747 -14.91 -42.99 -36.59
N ASN A 748 -14.75 -42.31 -35.42
CA ASN A 748 -15.50 -42.51 -34.14
C ASN A 748 -14.69 -42.57 -32.81
N THR A 749 -14.99 -41.62 -31.91
CA THR A 749 -15.04 -41.71 -30.41
C THR A 749 -16.37 -42.43 -30.01
N PRO A 750 -16.71 -42.92 -28.77
CA PRO A 750 -16.33 -42.46 -27.41
C PRO A 750 -16.33 -43.49 -26.20
N THR A 751 -16.04 -42.97 -24.98
CA THR A 751 -16.59 -43.26 -23.60
C THR A 751 -16.22 -44.48 -22.70
N VAL A 752 -15.54 -44.17 -21.57
CA VAL A 752 -15.81 -44.34 -20.09
C VAL A 752 -16.39 -45.63 -19.45
N ALA A 753 -15.75 -46.10 -18.35
CA ALA A 753 -16.26 -46.54 -17.00
C ALA A 753 -15.39 -47.68 -16.39
N GLY A 754 -15.06 -47.84 -15.10
CA GLY A 754 -15.35 -47.15 -13.82
C GLY A 754 -14.62 -47.81 -12.62
N GLU A 755 -14.62 -47.11 -11.47
CA GLU A 755 -14.61 -47.54 -10.04
C GLU A 755 -13.47 -48.45 -9.48
N SER A 756 -12.83 -48.23 -8.32
CA SER A 756 -13.36 -48.06 -6.94
C SER A 756 -12.28 -47.53 -5.96
N ARG A 757 -12.73 -46.86 -4.88
CA ARG A 757 -12.00 -46.14 -3.78
C ARG A 757 -11.70 -47.08 -2.60
N GLU A 758 -10.75 -46.79 -1.70
CA GLU A 758 -11.02 -46.18 -0.39
C GLU A 758 -9.83 -45.41 0.26
N THR A 759 -10.22 -44.45 1.10
CA THR A 759 -9.56 -43.34 1.84
C THR A 759 -9.01 -43.72 3.25
N PRO A 760 -8.28 -42.88 4.06
CA PRO A 760 -8.62 -41.48 4.42
C PRO A 760 -7.49 -40.44 4.70
N ASN A 761 -7.93 -39.17 4.70
CA ASN A 761 -7.28 -37.92 5.16
C ASN A 761 -7.79 -37.57 6.59
N PRO A 762 -7.20 -36.62 7.37
CA PRO A 762 -7.70 -35.22 7.37
C PRO A 762 -6.59 -34.16 7.69
N THR A 763 -6.69 -32.85 7.43
CA THR A 763 -7.87 -31.96 7.41
C THR A 763 -7.60 -30.69 6.60
N GLU A 764 -8.53 -30.35 5.72
CA GLU A 764 -8.70 -29.05 5.06
C GLU A 764 -9.91 -28.34 5.71
N VAL A 765 -9.85 -27.01 5.80
CA VAL A 765 -10.89 -26.15 6.37
C VAL A 765 -12.04 -26.02 5.36
N ILE A 766 -13.27 -26.15 5.86
CA ILE A 766 -14.51 -26.07 5.08
C ILE A 766 -14.82 -24.61 4.73
N GLU A 767 -14.79 -24.28 3.43
CA GLU A 767 -15.52 -23.15 2.85
C GLU A 767 -17.02 -23.47 2.86
N ASN A 768 -17.83 -22.58 3.46
CA ASN A 768 -19.26 -22.54 3.23
C ASN A 768 -19.65 -21.09 2.90
N ASP A 769 -19.91 -20.87 1.63
CA ASP A 769 -20.48 -19.67 1.04
C ASP A 769 -21.87 -19.39 1.62
N LYS A 770 -21.99 -18.23 2.27
CA LYS A 770 -23.08 -17.26 2.04
C LYS A 770 -22.53 -15.86 2.24
N ILE A 771 -22.06 -15.27 1.16
CA ILE A 771 -21.79 -13.84 1.03
C ILE A 771 -23.12 -13.10 1.29
N PRO A 772 -23.24 -12.22 2.31
CA PRO A 772 -24.39 -11.35 2.42
C PRO A 772 -24.40 -10.39 1.23
N THR A 773 -25.52 -10.31 0.54
CA THR A 773 -25.76 -9.41 -0.58
C THR A 773 -25.46 -7.97 -0.15
N VAL A 774 -24.42 -7.36 -0.71
CA VAL A 774 -24.10 -5.95 -0.54
C VAL A 774 -25.10 -5.14 -1.36
N LEU A 775 -26.03 -4.46 -0.69
CA LEU A 775 -26.91 -3.46 -1.31
C LEU A 775 -26.10 -2.17 -1.52
N GLY A 776 -25.31 -2.15 -2.58
CA GLY A 776 -24.63 -0.95 -3.06
C GLY A 776 -25.52 -0.21 -4.06
N GLU A 777 -26.40 0.66 -3.58
CA GLU A 777 -26.89 1.76 -4.41
C GLU A 777 -26.04 2.99 -4.12
N SER A 778 -25.47 3.56 -5.19
CA SER A 778 -24.78 4.85 -5.21
C SER A 778 -25.65 5.90 -4.51
N ARG A 779 -25.22 6.37 -3.33
CA ARG A 779 -25.93 7.41 -2.59
C ARG A 779 -25.55 8.80 -3.09
N THR A 780 -26.56 9.64 -3.20
CA THR A 780 -26.43 11.10 -3.30
C THR A 780 -25.70 11.66 -2.06
N PRO A 781 -24.96 12.78 -2.19
CA PRO A 781 -24.26 13.40 -1.06
C PRO A 781 -25.19 13.58 0.14
N ALA A 782 -24.68 13.31 1.33
CA ALA A 782 -25.39 13.51 2.59
C ALA A 782 -26.00 14.91 2.62
N GLU A 783 -27.29 15.01 2.98
CA GLU A 783 -27.89 16.31 3.31
C GLU A 783 -27.04 17.01 4.37
N GLU A 784 -26.80 18.31 4.18
CA GLU A 784 -26.08 19.14 5.13
C GLU A 784 -26.72 19.03 6.52
N ASN A 785 -25.95 18.47 7.46
CA ASN A 785 -26.35 18.33 8.85
C ASN A 785 -26.63 19.72 9.46
N LYS A 786 -27.74 19.86 10.19
CA LYS A 786 -28.13 21.09 10.91
C LYS A 786 -27.06 21.64 11.85
N ARG A 787 -26.06 20.85 12.26
CA ARG A 787 -24.88 21.29 13.03
C ARG A 787 -23.59 21.54 12.23
N ASN A 788 -23.54 21.19 10.95
CA ASN A 788 -22.39 21.48 10.07
C ASN A 788 -22.42 22.90 9.47
N THR A 789 -23.40 23.74 9.81
CA THR A 789 -23.15 25.18 9.76
C THR A 789 -21.93 25.46 10.62
N PRO A 790 -20.90 26.18 10.13
CA PRO A 790 -19.77 26.54 10.96
C PRO A 790 -20.28 27.31 12.17
N THR A 791 -20.45 26.63 13.30
CA THR A 791 -20.57 27.23 14.62
C THR A 791 -19.16 27.51 15.14
N GLY A 792 -18.34 28.06 14.24
CA GLY A 792 -17.22 28.88 14.61
C GLY A 792 -17.76 30.24 15.02
N ASP A 793 -17.85 30.44 16.32
CA ASP A 793 -17.45 31.72 16.91
C ASP A 793 -18.32 32.96 16.62
N THR A 794 -19.59 32.84 16.24
CA THR A 794 -20.49 34.01 16.13
C THR A 794 -20.80 34.65 17.49
N SER A 795 -20.75 33.88 18.58
CA SER A 795 -20.88 34.37 19.95
C SER A 795 -19.70 35.25 20.38
N HIS A 796 -18.49 34.99 19.85
CA HIS A 796 -17.34 35.84 20.09
C HIS A 796 -17.15 36.91 19.02
N LEU A 797 -17.71 36.80 17.82
CA LEU A 797 -17.56 37.83 16.77
C LEU A 797 -18.17 39.18 17.22
N LEU A 798 -19.31 39.14 17.92
CA LEU A 798 -19.92 40.32 18.53
C LEU A 798 -19.11 40.82 19.74
N LEU A 799 -18.50 39.92 20.51
CA LEU A 799 -17.62 40.26 21.63
C LEU A 799 -16.30 40.91 21.14
N TRP A 800 -15.69 40.38 20.09
CA TRP A 800 -14.49 40.91 19.47
C TRP A 800 -14.79 42.19 18.69
N ALA A 801 -15.93 42.28 17.98
CA ALA A 801 -16.37 43.50 17.33
C ALA A 801 -16.68 44.62 18.34
N SER A 802 -17.25 44.28 19.51
CA SER A 802 -17.49 45.24 20.59
C SER A 802 -16.21 45.64 21.30
N LEU A 803 -15.27 44.72 21.56
CA LEU A 803 -13.93 45.03 22.09
C LEU A 803 -13.11 45.87 21.09
N LEU A 804 -13.17 45.57 19.80
CA LEU A 804 -12.55 46.36 18.73
C LEU A 804 -13.19 47.75 18.64
N GLY A 805 -14.51 47.83 18.65
CA GLY A 805 -15.25 49.10 18.68
C GLY A 805 -14.90 49.98 19.89
N LEU A 806 -14.79 49.36 21.08
CA LEU A 806 -14.35 50.03 22.31
C LEU A 806 -12.89 50.51 22.22
N SER A 807 -11.99 49.73 21.62
CA SER A 807 -10.60 50.15 21.41
C SER A 807 -10.46 51.30 20.41
N ILE A 808 -11.30 51.33 19.36
CA ILE A 808 -11.34 52.42 18.39
C ILE A 808 -11.89 53.69 19.06
N LEU A 809 -12.96 53.59 19.84
CA LEU A 809 -13.51 54.73 20.59
C LEU A 809 -12.50 55.29 21.61
N ALA A 810 -11.79 54.43 22.35
CA ALA A 810 -10.74 54.86 23.27
C ALA A 810 -9.59 55.57 22.53
N SER A 811 -9.22 55.09 21.34
CA SER A 811 -8.18 55.69 20.50
C SER A 811 -8.61 57.05 19.93
N VAL A 812 -9.87 57.18 19.53
CA VAL A 812 -10.45 58.45 19.07
C VAL A 812 -10.54 59.46 20.21
N PHE A 813 -11.00 59.04 21.40
CA PHE A 813 -11.03 59.91 22.59
C PHE A 813 -9.64 60.36 23.01
N TYR A 814 -8.65 59.45 22.98
CA TYR A 814 -7.25 59.79 23.24
C TYR A 814 -6.69 60.79 22.20
N GLY A 815 -7.01 60.59 20.91
CA GLY A 815 -6.63 61.51 19.83
C GLY A 815 -7.26 62.90 19.95
N VAL A 816 -8.54 62.97 20.33
CA VAL A 816 -9.28 64.23 20.55
C VAL A 816 -8.79 64.96 21.80
N ALA A 817 -8.53 64.24 22.89
CA ALA A 817 -7.95 64.82 24.11
C ALA A 817 -6.53 65.37 23.87
N ARG A 818 -5.73 64.69 23.05
CA ARG A 818 -4.37 65.11 22.69
C ARG A 818 -4.34 66.31 21.74
N THR A 819 -5.35 66.47 20.89
CA THR A 819 -5.49 67.62 19.98
C THR A 819 -6.05 68.86 20.68
N GLN A 820 -6.93 68.71 21.68
CA GLN A 820 -7.35 69.85 22.51
C GLN A 820 -6.24 70.39 23.42
N LYS A 821 -5.29 69.53 23.85
CA LYS A 821 -4.11 69.94 24.63
C LYS A 821 -3.06 70.72 23.82
N LYS A 822 -3.15 70.74 22.48
CA LYS A 822 -2.31 71.54 21.58
C LYS A 822 -2.93 72.90 21.20
N ARG A 823 -4.16 73.19 21.62
CA ARG A 823 -4.89 74.44 21.33
C ARG A 823 -5.15 75.30 22.58
N LYS A 824 -4.46 75.04 23.70
CA LYS A 824 -4.44 75.89 24.89
C LYS A 824 -3.03 76.33 25.21
#